data_AF-A0A1W6ZSH3-F1
#
_entry.id   AF-A0A1W6ZSH3-F1
#
_cell.length_a   1.000
_cell.length_b   1.000
_cell.length_c   1.000
_cell.angle_alpha   90.00
_cell.angle_beta   90.00
_cell.angle_gamma   90.00
#
_symmetry.space_group_name_H-M   'P 1'
#
loop_
_entity.id
_entity.type
_entity.pdbx_description
1 polymer ?
#
loop_
_entity_poly.entity_id
_entity_poly.type
_entity_poly.pdbx_seq_one_letter_code
_entity_poly.pdbx_strand_id
1 'polypeptide(L)'
;MRRLSSPVDQAADDITTNEAVAGWDIAIDVGGTFVDFVAKPPKGEDRWRTAKRLRDSADTAESIATSLLSFLREEGIAPHHIARLRHGTTIATNALLELREPPVALVTTAGFADVLTLGRQNRRDINQPFPQPPVPPDICPEELRFELPERVDSRGNIVVPLHSAALEQLADQIAARLGSQEMPAIAICLLFAPLNPTHELAVASALRARWPNAHLSLSHQVDPRLREFERSLATVLDAYIRPTVSGYLRSLDQSLARQSLPAPWIMRSVGGLAPSAKCAAAPSTLAMSGPAAAAQAIRENVVRNALATRPAIGLDIGGTTADICLVAEGAVLTSNELTLGRLDVRVPSADVTSVAVGGGSILQMVGGLLRVGPHSAGSSPGPACFGRGGHTPTLTDASLLAGLLPAKLGANLMLDRQLALDAMVGGLGINRQDAPAVAFGAVKVAEAMMAEAVRRKALSRGIDPRDAVLVAAGGGGALHAAEIADRVGCRTVIVPRASGVLAAGGLMHVGLCEQTERPIDMPLEQTSISVLAELAAEDTASLRQTLMQWSGGHCAATVHHELDICYQGQGHSLTIAFVSESDDATTLTARFDALHERVRGHAFETKRRILALRSIATLSFGDEAGLQFDATRNGTLHHPAQQRLVATDPPASCPIWERASLPIGARLSGPALIDAIDTTVWLPPDWTCEILPNAALLLTATDPAP
;
A
#
# COMPACT_ATOMS: atom_id res chain seq x y z
N MET A 1 10.42 -57.32 54.21
CA MET A 1 10.42 -56.30 55.29
C MET A 1 10.47 -54.92 54.66
N ARG A 2 9.65 -54.00 55.18
CA ARG A 2 9.41 -52.63 54.66
C ARG A 2 10.64 -51.71 54.73
N ARG A 3 10.68 -50.74 53.80
CA ARG A 3 11.11 -49.30 53.83
C ARG A 3 11.88 -48.99 52.52
N LEU A 4 11.29 -48.34 51.52
CA LEU A 4 11.06 -46.88 51.33
C LEU A 4 12.32 -46.02 51.50
N SER A 5 12.90 -45.59 50.37
CA SER A 5 13.90 -44.52 50.27
C SER A 5 13.94 -43.89 48.87
N SER A 6 13.73 -42.57 48.87
CA SER A 6 14.09 -41.46 47.94
C SER A 6 13.77 -41.52 46.43
N PRO A 7 13.10 -40.49 45.88
CA PRO A 7 13.01 -40.24 44.44
C PRO A 7 14.14 -39.30 43.99
N VAL A 8 15.15 -39.86 43.34
CA VAL A 8 16.05 -39.12 42.44
C VAL A 8 16.24 -40.05 41.26
N ASP A 9 15.46 -39.82 40.20
CA ASP A 9 15.65 -40.23 38.80
C ASP A 9 14.30 -40.29 38.11
N GLN A 10 13.81 -39.12 37.68
CA GLN A 10 12.80 -38.94 36.64
C GLN A 10 12.69 -37.43 36.34
N ALA A 11 13.72 -36.90 35.67
CA ALA A 11 13.71 -35.56 35.10
C ALA A 11 14.62 -35.54 33.85
N ALA A 12 14.34 -36.45 32.93
CA ALA A 12 14.82 -36.46 31.57
C ALA A 12 13.77 -37.27 30.79
N ASP A 13 13.31 -36.72 29.67
CA ASP A 13 12.21 -37.20 28.83
C ASP A 13 10.82 -36.64 29.17
N ASP A 14 10.67 -35.33 28.98
CA ASP A 14 9.46 -34.77 28.38
C ASP A 14 9.81 -33.51 27.56
N ILE A 15 10.65 -33.70 26.52
CA ILE A 15 10.67 -32.80 25.36
C ILE A 15 9.82 -33.49 24.30
N THR A 16 8.53 -33.64 24.61
CA THR A 16 7.52 -33.98 23.63
C THR A 16 7.25 -32.72 22.80
N THR A 17 7.60 -32.81 21.52
CA THR A 17 7.09 -32.04 20.38
C THR A 17 6.23 -30.82 20.77
N ASN A 18 6.82 -29.64 20.62
CA ASN A 18 6.14 -28.35 20.71
C ASN A 18 5.05 -28.30 19.63
N GLU A 19 3.85 -28.82 19.92
CA GLU A 19 2.65 -28.50 19.17
C GLU A 19 2.53 -26.99 19.20
N ALA A 20 2.62 -26.36 18.03
CA ALA A 20 2.44 -24.92 17.88
C ALA A 20 1.14 -24.53 18.58
N VAL A 21 1.25 -23.82 19.72
CA VAL A 21 0.08 -23.33 20.47
C VAL A 21 -0.76 -22.54 19.47
N ALA A 22 -1.93 -23.07 19.14
CA ALA A 22 -2.83 -22.48 18.18
C ALA A 22 -3.37 -21.18 18.78
N GLY A 23 -2.74 -20.06 18.41
CA GLY A 23 -3.09 -18.72 18.86
C GLY A 23 -3.79 -17.91 17.78
N TRP A 24 -4.36 -16.79 18.19
CA TRP A 24 -5.00 -15.81 17.32
C TRP A 24 -3.96 -15.04 16.52
N ASP A 25 -4.29 -14.80 15.26
CA ASP A 25 -3.58 -13.88 14.39
C ASP A 25 -4.38 -12.59 14.31
N ILE A 26 -3.75 -11.45 14.60
CA ILE A 26 -4.40 -10.14 14.57
C ILE A 26 -3.76 -9.27 13.48
N ALA A 27 -4.59 -8.60 12.69
CA ALA A 27 -4.17 -7.61 11.72
C ALA A 27 -4.82 -6.26 12.03
N ILE A 28 -4.02 -5.21 11.96
CA ILE A 28 -4.42 -3.83 12.25
C ILE A 28 -3.98 -2.95 11.08
N ASP A 29 -4.92 -2.33 10.40
CA ASP A 29 -4.62 -1.30 9.39
C ASP A 29 -5.06 0.08 9.88
N VAL A 30 -4.12 1.02 9.91
CA VAL A 30 -4.34 2.39 10.35
C VAL A 30 -4.41 3.30 9.12
N GLY A 31 -5.64 3.50 8.64
CA GLY A 31 -5.96 4.38 7.52
C GLY A 31 -6.07 5.86 7.93
N GLY A 32 -6.50 6.70 6.99
CA GLY A 32 -6.67 8.13 7.23
C GLY A 32 -7.88 8.49 8.11
N THR A 33 -8.96 7.69 8.04
CA THR A 33 -10.25 7.97 8.70
C THR A 33 -10.62 6.95 9.76
N PHE A 34 -10.21 5.69 9.58
CA PHE A 34 -10.57 4.57 10.44
C PHE A 34 -9.35 3.69 10.75
N VAL A 35 -9.45 2.96 11.85
CA VAL A 35 -8.58 1.84 12.20
C VAL A 35 -9.37 0.55 12.07
N ASP A 36 -8.85 -0.37 11.27
CA ASP A 36 -9.48 -1.62 10.91
C ASP A 36 -8.78 -2.79 11.61
N PHE A 37 -9.57 -3.64 12.26
CA PHE A 37 -9.11 -4.81 13.00
C PHE A 37 -9.68 -6.08 12.36
N VAL A 38 -8.83 -7.07 12.18
CA VAL A 38 -9.21 -8.43 11.78
C VAL A 38 -8.52 -9.41 12.73
N ALA A 39 -9.29 -10.33 13.29
CA ALA A 39 -8.78 -11.42 14.11
C ALA A 39 -9.12 -12.75 13.47
N LYS A 40 -8.08 -13.51 13.13
CA LYS A 40 -8.18 -14.86 12.61
C LYS A 40 -8.05 -15.85 13.78
N PRO A 41 -9.02 -16.76 13.94
CA PRO A 41 -9.00 -17.74 15.01
C PRO A 41 -7.90 -18.79 14.82
N PRO A 42 -7.51 -19.47 15.90
CA PRO A 42 -6.70 -20.68 15.82
C PRO A 42 -7.43 -21.81 15.09
N LYS A 43 -6.68 -22.80 14.58
CA LYS A 43 -7.26 -23.98 13.92
C LYS A 43 -8.27 -24.67 14.84
N GLY A 44 -9.47 -24.94 14.33
CA GLY A 44 -10.57 -25.58 15.06
C GLY A 44 -11.67 -24.61 15.54
N GLU A 45 -11.44 -23.29 15.47
CA GLU A 45 -12.49 -22.28 15.47
C GLU A 45 -12.56 -21.64 14.07
N ASP A 46 -13.78 -21.51 13.52
CA ASP A 46 -13.96 -21.07 12.12
C ASP A 46 -14.34 -19.59 12.00
N ARG A 47 -14.61 -18.91 13.12
CA ARG A 47 -15.19 -17.57 13.08
C ARG A 47 -14.13 -16.48 13.21
N TRP A 48 -13.92 -15.74 12.12
CA TRP A 48 -13.13 -14.52 12.14
C TRP A 48 -13.89 -13.37 12.82
N ARG A 49 -13.16 -12.46 13.48
CA ARG A 49 -13.73 -11.24 14.08
C ARG A 49 -13.20 -10.01 13.35
N THR A 50 -14.04 -8.99 13.21
CA THR A 50 -13.68 -7.76 12.52
C THR A 50 -14.25 -6.56 13.26
N ALA A 51 -13.49 -5.48 13.38
CA ALA A 51 -13.99 -4.21 13.89
C ALA A 51 -13.44 -3.04 13.08
N LYS A 52 -14.26 -2.00 12.94
CA LYS A 52 -13.88 -0.73 12.32
C LYS A 52 -14.13 0.38 13.33
N ARG A 53 -13.11 1.18 13.60
CA ARG A 53 -13.15 2.23 14.62
C ARG A 53 -12.73 3.56 14.02
N LEU A 54 -13.37 4.65 14.44
CA LEU A 54 -12.98 5.99 14.01
C LEU A 54 -11.59 6.31 14.53
N ARG A 55 -10.78 6.92 13.67
CA ARG A 55 -9.46 7.43 14.00
C ARG A 55 -9.56 8.60 14.99
N ASP A 56 -8.69 8.64 15.99
CA ASP A 56 -8.55 9.81 16.86
C ASP A 56 -7.55 10.80 16.22
N SER A 57 -7.70 12.09 16.51
CA SER A 57 -6.79 13.15 16.10
C SER A 57 -5.36 12.98 16.62
N ALA A 58 -5.16 12.30 17.76
CA ALA A 58 -3.82 12.09 18.35
C ALA A 58 -3.11 10.85 17.81
N ASP A 59 -3.87 9.77 17.55
CA ASP A 59 -3.46 8.52 16.90
C ASP A 59 -2.01 8.04 17.13
N THR A 60 -1.60 8.11 18.39
CA THR A 60 -0.29 7.64 18.84
C THR A 60 -0.24 6.12 18.83
N ALA A 61 0.97 5.57 18.85
CA ALA A 61 1.18 4.13 19.01
C ALA A 61 0.47 3.56 20.27
N GLU A 62 0.35 4.36 21.33
CA GLU A 62 -0.36 3.99 22.57
C GLU A 62 -1.88 3.95 22.37
N SER A 63 -2.45 4.87 21.59
CA SER A 63 -3.87 4.86 21.22
C SER A 63 -4.23 3.58 20.45
N ILE A 64 -3.38 3.18 19.49
CA ILE A 64 -3.58 1.95 18.70
C ILE A 64 -3.52 0.72 19.59
N ALA A 65 -2.52 0.62 20.48
CA ALA A 65 -2.42 -0.48 21.44
C ALA A 65 -3.65 -0.55 22.38
N THR A 66 -4.14 0.61 22.83
CA THR A 66 -5.34 0.70 23.68
C THR A 66 -6.60 0.27 22.93
N SER A 67 -6.75 0.70 21.67
CA SER A 67 -7.87 0.31 20.81
C SER A 67 -7.84 -1.19 20.53
N LEU A 68 -6.67 -1.78 20.29
CA LEU A 68 -6.49 -3.21 20.15
C LEU A 68 -6.98 -3.96 21.41
N LEU A 69 -6.57 -3.55 22.61
CA LEU A 69 -6.99 -4.20 23.85
C LEU A 69 -8.51 -4.13 24.07
N SER A 70 -9.13 -3.01 23.70
CA SER A 70 -10.58 -2.86 23.76
C SER A 70 -11.27 -3.81 22.76
N PHE A 71 -10.75 -3.94 21.54
CA PHE A 71 -11.27 -4.91 20.56
C PHE A 71 -11.14 -6.35 21.06
N LEU A 72 -9.97 -6.72 21.60
CA LEU A 72 -9.74 -8.05 22.17
C LEU A 72 -10.72 -8.35 23.32
N ARG A 73 -10.99 -7.37 24.19
CA ARG A 73 -11.96 -7.52 25.29
C ARG A 73 -13.39 -7.71 24.79
N GLU A 74 -13.82 -6.92 23.80
CA GLU A 74 -15.15 -7.02 23.19
C GLU A 74 -15.39 -8.39 22.54
N GLU A 75 -14.35 -8.94 21.90
CA GLU A 75 -14.41 -10.24 21.24
C GLU A 75 -14.09 -11.43 22.15
N GLY A 76 -13.75 -11.19 23.42
CA GLY A 76 -13.42 -12.23 24.39
C GLY A 76 -12.07 -12.92 24.13
N ILE A 77 -11.13 -12.27 23.45
CA ILE A 77 -9.81 -12.79 23.12
C ILE A 77 -8.81 -12.36 24.21
N ALA A 78 -8.20 -13.33 24.89
CA ALA A 78 -7.17 -13.03 25.88
C ALA A 78 -5.84 -12.66 25.20
N PRO A 79 -5.12 -11.60 25.64
CA PRO A 79 -3.86 -11.16 25.02
C PRO A 79 -2.80 -12.25 24.87
N HIS A 80 -2.69 -13.16 25.85
CA HIS A 80 -1.72 -14.26 25.84
C HIS A 80 -2.07 -15.37 24.82
N HIS A 81 -3.25 -15.35 24.22
CA HIS A 81 -3.60 -16.25 23.11
C HIS A 81 -3.19 -15.70 21.75
N ILE A 82 -2.59 -14.51 21.66
CA ILE A 82 -2.20 -13.92 20.37
C ILE A 82 -0.82 -14.46 19.97
N ALA A 83 -0.79 -15.19 18.85
CA ALA A 83 0.44 -15.73 18.29
C ALA A 83 1.19 -14.68 17.47
N ARG A 84 0.46 -13.89 16.65
CA ARG A 84 1.07 -12.91 15.75
C ARG A 84 0.23 -11.65 15.64
N LEU A 85 0.93 -10.54 15.47
CA LEU A 85 0.33 -9.26 15.17
C LEU A 85 0.91 -8.73 13.85
N ARG A 86 0.04 -8.24 12.97
CA ARG A 86 0.39 -7.65 11.68
C ARG A 86 -0.15 -6.22 11.63
N HIS A 87 0.63 -5.32 11.06
CA HIS A 87 0.34 -3.89 11.13
C HIS A 87 0.60 -3.18 9.80
N GLY A 88 -0.44 -2.56 9.26
CA GLY A 88 -0.39 -1.59 8.17
C GLY A 88 -0.59 -0.17 8.70
N THR A 89 0.09 0.81 8.11
CA THR A 89 0.00 2.20 8.56
C THR A 89 0.22 3.18 7.41
N THR A 90 -0.51 4.30 7.46
CA THR A 90 -0.38 5.41 6.52
C THR A 90 0.65 6.45 6.94
N ILE A 91 1.37 6.26 8.06
CA ILE A 91 2.27 7.28 8.62
C ILE A 91 3.36 7.76 7.62
N ALA A 92 4.01 6.84 6.90
CA ALA A 92 5.02 7.18 5.91
C ALA A 92 4.41 7.93 4.70
N THR A 93 3.27 7.44 4.20
CA THR A 93 2.54 8.07 3.10
C THR A 93 2.14 9.50 3.46
N ASN A 94 1.55 9.71 4.63
CA ASN A 94 1.08 11.02 5.06
C ASN A 94 2.25 11.99 5.25
N ALA A 95 3.36 11.55 5.85
CA ALA A 95 4.56 12.37 5.98
C ALA A 95 5.10 12.85 4.61
N LEU A 96 5.11 11.97 3.60
CA LEU A 96 5.55 12.29 2.24
C LEU A 96 4.55 13.14 1.44
N LEU A 97 3.25 13.06 1.74
CA LEU A 97 2.22 13.89 1.09
C LEU A 97 2.11 15.27 1.72
N GLU A 98 2.18 15.36 3.04
CA GLU A 98 2.04 16.62 3.78
C GLU A 98 3.30 17.47 3.73
N LEU A 99 4.49 16.84 3.67
CA LEU A 99 5.78 17.52 3.61
C LEU A 99 5.97 18.53 4.75
N ARG A 100 5.70 18.08 5.97
CA ARG A 100 5.79 18.88 7.22
C ARG A 100 6.93 18.45 8.14
N GLU A 101 7.72 17.47 7.75
CA GLU A 101 8.87 17.04 8.54
C GLU A 101 9.99 18.10 8.48
N PRO A 102 10.89 18.14 9.47
CA PRO A 102 12.08 18.99 9.43
C PRO A 102 12.97 18.70 8.20
N PRO A 103 13.69 19.71 7.70
CA PRO A 103 14.55 19.55 6.52
C PRO A 103 15.73 18.60 6.78
N VAL A 104 16.21 17.97 5.70
CA VAL A 104 17.29 16.97 5.71
C VAL A 104 18.61 17.59 5.26
N ALA A 105 19.69 17.24 5.96
CA ALA A 105 21.04 17.49 5.47
C ALA A 105 21.42 16.49 4.37
N LEU A 106 21.91 16.98 3.23
CA LEU A 106 22.32 16.16 2.10
C LEU A 106 23.83 16.25 1.91
N VAL A 107 24.52 15.11 1.96
CA VAL A 107 25.93 14.99 1.61
C VAL A 107 26.04 14.44 0.19
N THR A 108 26.72 15.17 -0.69
CA THR A 108 26.95 14.79 -2.08
C THR A 108 28.42 14.84 -2.45
N THR A 109 28.76 14.17 -3.56
CA THR A 109 30.04 14.37 -4.23
C THR A 109 30.19 15.84 -4.66
N ALA A 110 31.38 16.42 -4.54
CA ALA A 110 31.62 17.81 -4.96
C ALA A 110 31.21 18.09 -6.42
N GLY A 111 30.48 19.19 -6.59
CA GLY A 111 29.82 19.64 -7.83
C GLY A 111 28.41 19.09 -8.05
N PHE A 112 27.81 18.38 -7.08
CA PHE A 112 26.52 17.70 -7.21
C PHE A 112 25.46 18.14 -6.17
N ALA A 113 25.71 19.21 -5.40
CA ALA A 113 24.74 19.71 -4.43
C ALA A 113 23.36 20.02 -5.04
N ASP A 114 23.32 20.53 -6.29
CA ASP A 114 22.08 21.00 -6.92
C ASP A 114 21.30 19.95 -7.71
N VAL A 115 21.68 18.67 -7.64
CA VAL A 115 21.01 17.57 -8.37
C VAL A 115 19.49 17.56 -8.15
N LEU A 116 19.01 17.76 -6.92
CA LEU A 116 17.58 17.77 -6.62
C LEU A 116 16.85 19.03 -7.13
N THR A 117 17.57 20.15 -7.26
CA THR A 117 17.01 21.41 -7.76
C THR A 117 16.92 21.38 -9.28
N LEU A 118 17.96 20.89 -9.95
CA LEU A 118 18.04 20.80 -11.41
C LEU A 118 17.18 19.65 -11.97
N GLY A 119 17.11 18.54 -11.23
CA GLY A 119 16.43 17.33 -11.67
C GLY A 119 16.96 16.80 -13.00
N ARG A 120 16.04 16.45 -13.90
CA ARG A 120 16.32 16.03 -15.28
C ARG A 120 16.08 17.14 -16.31
N GLN A 121 15.84 18.38 -15.85
CA GLN A 121 15.31 19.47 -16.67
C GLN A 121 13.99 19.13 -17.41
N ASN A 122 13.28 18.11 -16.95
CA ASN A 122 11.98 17.71 -17.47
C ASN A 122 10.91 18.74 -17.04
N ARG A 123 10.17 19.28 -18.02
CA ARG A 123 9.06 20.22 -17.74
C ARG A 123 7.76 19.45 -17.63
N ARG A 124 7.26 19.28 -16.41
CA ARG A 124 5.93 18.67 -16.17
C ARG A 124 4.82 19.55 -16.71
N ASP A 125 4.85 20.84 -16.37
CA ASP A 125 3.90 21.82 -16.89
C ASP A 125 4.53 22.59 -18.04
N ILE A 126 4.43 22.07 -19.26
CA ILE A 126 5.08 22.66 -20.45
C ILE A 126 4.68 24.12 -20.70
N ASN A 127 3.50 24.52 -20.21
CA ASN A 127 2.93 25.85 -20.38
C ASN A 127 3.22 26.81 -19.21
N GLN A 128 3.90 26.37 -18.15
CA GLN A 128 4.28 27.28 -17.06
C GLN A 128 5.55 28.06 -17.41
N PRO A 129 5.50 29.41 -17.45
CA PRO A 129 6.65 30.22 -17.82
C PRO A 129 7.79 30.14 -16.79
N PHE A 130 7.45 29.90 -15.52
CA PHE A 130 8.40 29.76 -14.41
C PHE A 130 8.22 28.39 -13.75
N PRO A 131 8.85 27.33 -14.30
CA PRO A 131 8.73 25.99 -13.74
C PRO A 131 9.32 25.97 -12.32
N GLN A 132 8.58 25.35 -11.40
CA GLN A 132 9.08 25.11 -10.05
C GLN A 132 10.06 23.92 -10.06
N PRO A 133 11.05 23.90 -9.15
CA PRO A 133 11.89 22.72 -8.95
C PRO A 133 11.04 21.46 -8.73
N PRO A 134 11.48 20.29 -9.23
CA PRO A 134 10.72 19.04 -9.09
C PRO A 134 10.59 18.61 -7.63
N VAL A 135 11.61 18.93 -6.82
CA VAL A 135 11.64 18.66 -5.38
C VAL A 135 11.44 19.99 -4.64
N PRO A 136 10.47 20.09 -3.72
CA PRO A 136 10.32 21.28 -2.88
C PRO A 136 11.62 21.61 -2.14
N PRO A 137 12.07 22.88 -2.16
CA PRO A 137 13.32 23.28 -1.51
C PRO A 137 13.27 23.05 0.01
N ASP A 138 12.09 23.12 0.63
CA ASP A 138 11.90 22.94 2.08
C ASP A 138 12.29 21.54 2.59
N ILE A 139 12.34 20.53 1.72
CA ILE A 139 12.79 19.17 2.09
C ILE A 139 14.31 19.15 2.30
N CYS A 140 15.04 19.88 1.44
CA CYS A 140 16.50 19.91 1.44
C CYS A 140 16.99 21.29 0.95
N PRO A 141 17.00 22.29 1.84
CA PRO A 141 17.35 23.65 1.50
C PRO A 141 18.85 23.77 1.19
N GLU A 142 19.24 24.83 0.47
CA GLU A 142 20.61 25.01 -0.06
C GLU A 142 21.67 24.98 1.04
N GLU A 143 21.39 25.63 2.18
CA GLU A 143 22.28 25.70 3.33
C GLU A 143 22.52 24.36 4.06
N LEU A 144 21.72 23.33 3.73
CA LEU A 144 21.84 21.97 4.27
C LEU A 144 22.40 20.99 3.23
N ARG A 145 22.98 21.48 2.14
CA ARG A 145 23.66 20.67 1.13
C ARG A 145 25.17 20.82 1.32
N PHE A 146 25.84 19.70 1.52
CA PHE A 146 27.26 19.63 1.80
C PHE A 146 27.95 18.83 0.71
N GLU A 147 29.04 19.39 0.19
CA GLU A 147 29.85 18.79 -0.86
C GLU A 147 31.11 18.20 -0.27
N LEU A 148 31.32 16.92 -0.51
CA LEU A 148 32.49 16.19 -0.08
C LEU A 148 33.48 16.08 -1.25
N PRO A 149 34.77 16.40 -1.05
CA PRO A 149 35.78 16.27 -2.10
C PRO A 149 36.23 14.81 -2.26
N GLU A 150 35.35 13.96 -2.81
CA GLU A 150 35.66 12.58 -3.21
C GLU A 150 35.23 12.32 -4.66
N ARG A 151 35.67 11.22 -5.26
CA ARG A 151 35.15 10.80 -6.57
C ARG A 151 35.39 9.31 -6.81
N VAL A 152 34.33 8.62 -7.26
CA VAL A 152 34.36 7.28 -7.82
C VAL A 152 33.96 7.37 -9.30
N ASP A 153 34.58 6.58 -10.17
CA ASP A 153 34.24 6.53 -11.60
C ASP A 153 33.12 5.51 -11.92
N SER A 154 32.70 5.47 -13.18
CA SER A 154 31.65 4.55 -13.66
C SER A 154 32.03 3.07 -13.65
N ARG A 155 33.28 2.74 -13.30
CA ARG A 155 33.79 1.37 -13.13
C ARG A 155 33.98 1.03 -11.64
N GLY A 156 33.62 1.94 -10.73
CA GLY A 156 33.79 1.76 -9.30
C GLY A 156 35.20 2.06 -8.78
N ASN A 157 36.12 2.59 -9.62
CA ASN A 157 37.46 2.96 -9.17
C ASN A 157 37.45 4.29 -8.43
N ILE A 158 38.24 4.39 -7.39
CA ILE A 158 38.46 5.65 -6.66
C ILE A 158 39.35 6.56 -7.51
N VAL A 159 38.83 7.74 -7.87
CA VAL A 159 39.55 8.78 -8.62
C VAL A 159 40.09 9.85 -7.68
N VAL A 160 39.27 10.29 -6.72
CA VAL A 160 39.68 11.20 -5.65
C VAL A 160 39.44 10.48 -4.32
N PRO A 161 40.50 10.13 -3.57
CA PRO A 161 40.38 9.40 -2.33
C PRO A 161 39.76 10.26 -1.23
N LEU A 162 39.00 9.62 -0.35
CA LEU A 162 38.43 10.26 0.82
C LEU A 162 39.50 10.45 1.92
N HIS A 163 39.67 11.68 2.39
CA HIS A 163 40.63 12.03 3.44
C HIS A 163 39.93 12.27 4.79
N SER A 164 40.57 11.89 5.90
CA SER A 164 40.00 12.06 7.26
C SER A 164 39.70 13.53 7.60
N ALA A 165 40.58 14.45 7.21
CA ALA A 165 40.37 15.88 7.41
C ALA A 165 39.09 16.41 6.71
N ALA A 166 38.74 15.85 5.55
CA ALA A 166 37.51 16.23 4.85
C ALA A 166 36.25 15.70 5.57
N LEU A 167 36.34 14.53 6.22
CA LEU A 167 35.25 13.97 7.04
C LEU A 167 35.02 14.78 8.32
N GLU A 168 36.10 15.19 8.99
CA GLU A 168 36.03 16.07 10.16
C GLU A 168 35.42 17.42 9.80
N GLN A 169 35.91 18.04 8.71
CA GLN A 169 35.37 19.30 8.21
C GLN A 169 33.88 19.20 7.82
N LEU A 170 33.48 18.10 7.16
CA LEU A 170 32.08 17.83 6.83
C LEU A 170 31.22 17.77 8.10
N ALA A 171 31.66 17.02 9.12
CA ALA A 171 30.94 16.91 10.38
C ALA A 171 30.82 18.28 11.09
N ASP A 172 31.87 19.10 11.08
CA ASP A 172 31.85 20.45 11.65
C ASP A 172 30.89 21.38 10.90
N GLN A 173 30.87 21.33 9.57
CA GLN A 173 29.94 22.10 8.74
C GLN A 173 28.48 21.72 9.01
N ILE A 174 28.19 20.42 9.09
CA ILE A 174 26.86 19.93 9.42
C ILE A 174 26.46 20.38 10.83
N ALA A 175 27.36 20.26 11.81
CA ALA A 175 27.11 20.69 13.19
C ALA A 175 26.84 22.20 13.29
N ALA A 176 27.57 23.02 12.53
CA ALA A 176 27.37 24.47 12.49
C ALA A 176 25.98 24.86 11.95
N ARG A 177 25.39 24.05 11.07
CA ARG A 177 24.07 24.31 10.47
C ARG A 177 22.91 23.71 11.28
N LEU A 178 23.08 22.48 11.79
CA LEU A 178 22.04 21.79 12.54
C LEU A 178 22.02 22.15 14.04
N GLY A 179 23.06 22.82 14.53
CA GLY A 179 23.16 23.26 15.92
C GLY A 179 23.21 22.09 16.90
N SER A 180 22.46 22.22 18.00
CA SER A 180 22.44 21.26 19.12
C SER A 180 21.59 20.01 18.89
N GLN A 181 21.20 19.71 17.65
CA GLN A 181 20.36 18.53 17.37
C GLN A 181 21.11 17.23 17.71
N GLU A 182 20.51 16.40 18.56
CA GLU A 182 21.08 15.11 18.98
C GLU A 182 20.87 14.00 17.94
N MET A 183 19.80 14.10 17.14
CA MET A 183 19.37 13.10 16.16
C MET A 183 19.11 13.72 14.79
N PRO A 184 20.13 14.31 14.13
CA PRO A 184 19.95 14.91 12.82
C PRO A 184 19.55 13.87 11.76
N ALA A 185 18.73 14.27 10.80
CA ALA A 185 18.41 13.48 9.61
C ALA A 185 19.35 13.84 8.46
N ILE A 186 20.12 12.86 7.97
CA ILE A 186 21.17 13.06 6.99
C ILE A 186 21.07 12.01 5.88
N ALA A 187 20.95 12.47 4.64
CA ALA A 187 21.05 11.67 3.43
C ALA A 187 22.48 11.74 2.88
N ILE A 188 23.06 10.58 2.53
CA ILE A 188 24.40 10.49 1.94
C ILE A 188 24.24 9.92 0.53
N CYS A 189 24.54 10.74 -0.48
CA CYS A 189 24.34 10.43 -1.90
C CYS A 189 25.60 10.72 -2.70
N LEU A 190 26.52 9.75 -2.75
CA LEU A 190 27.74 9.88 -3.54
C LEU A 190 27.57 9.25 -4.92
N LEU A 191 28.28 9.77 -5.92
CA LEU A 191 28.25 9.20 -7.27
C LEU A 191 28.82 7.79 -7.28
N PHE A 192 28.16 6.91 -8.05
CA PHE A 192 28.57 5.51 -8.22
C PHE A 192 28.71 4.71 -6.91
N ALA A 193 28.13 5.20 -5.80
CA ALA A 193 28.08 4.46 -4.54
C ALA A 193 27.48 3.05 -4.66
N PRO A 194 26.47 2.78 -5.52
CA PRO A 194 26.01 1.41 -5.74
C PRO A 194 27.06 0.46 -6.34
N LEU A 195 28.08 0.99 -7.05
CA LEU A 195 29.19 0.19 -7.58
C LEU A 195 30.33 0.05 -6.56
N ASN A 196 30.58 1.10 -5.76
CA ASN A 196 31.58 1.08 -4.69
C ASN A 196 31.10 1.93 -3.50
N PRO A 197 30.52 1.29 -2.45
CA PRO A 197 29.92 2.01 -1.33
C PRO A 197 30.95 2.49 -0.29
N THR A 198 32.25 2.25 -0.51
CA THR A 198 33.31 2.47 0.48
C THR A 198 33.30 3.88 1.06
N HIS A 199 33.14 4.91 0.22
CA HIS A 199 33.12 6.29 0.68
C HIS A 199 31.82 6.63 1.46
N GLU A 200 30.65 6.14 1.04
CA GLU A 200 29.40 6.37 1.80
C GLU A 200 29.46 5.73 3.19
N LEU A 201 30.02 4.52 3.28
CA LEU A 201 30.20 3.82 4.55
C LEU A 201 31.17 4.55 5.48
N ALA A 202 32.27 5.10 4.93
CA ALA A 202 33.23 5.90 5.69
C ALA A 202 32.60 7.21 6.23
N VAL A 203 31.83 7.92 5.39
CA VAL A 203 31.06 9.10 5.81
C VAL A 203 30.09 8.75 6.93
N ALA A 204 29.30 7.68 6.76
CA ALA A 204 28.35 7.25 7.77
C ALA A 204 29.02 6.86 9.09
N SER A 205 30.19 6.22 9.04
CA SER A 205 30.97 5.89 10.22
C SER A 205 31.46 7.15 10.96
N ALA A 206 31.96 8.15 10.24
CA ALA A 206 32.41 9.41 10.83
C ALA A 206 31.24 10.19 11.46
N LEU A 207 30.09 10.27 10.76
CA LEU A 207 28.90 10.94 11.28
C LEU A 207 28.33 10.23 12.51
N ARG A 208 28.33 8.89 12.55
CA ARG A 208 27.91 8.13 13.75
C ARG A 208 28.84 8.30 14.93
N ALA A 209 30.14 8.50 14.70
CA ALA A 209 31.08 8.80 15.79
C ALA A 209 30.75 10.15 16.47
N ARG A 210 30.25 11.12 15.70
CA ARG A 210 29.82 12.42 16.22
C ARG A 210 28.40 12.40 16.79
N TRP A 211 27.47 11.76 16.10
CA TRP A 211 26.06 11.61 16.46
C TRP A 211 25.66 10.13 16.44
N PRO A 212 25.82 9.41 17.56
CA PRO A 212 25.52 7.98 17.63
C PRO A 212 24.08 7.62 17.25
N ASN A 213 23.15 8.56 17.47
CA ASN A 213 21.72 8.39 17.22
C ASN A 213 21.23 9.09 15.95
N ALA A 214 22.12 9.57 15.07
CA ALA A 214 21.72 10.23 13.83
C ALA A 214 20.90 9.29 12.92
N HIS A 215 19.92 9.88 12.26
CA HIS A 215 19.10 9.24 11.26
C HIS A 215 19.82 9.31 9.91
N LEU A 216 20.61 8.28 9.59
CA LEU A 216 21.37 8.21 8.34
C LEU A 216 20.69 7.34 7.29
N SER A 217 20.55 7.87 6.08
CA SER A 217 20.12 7.12 4.89
C SER A 217 21.24 7.15 3.84
N LEU A 218 21.75 5.98 3.48
CA LEU A 218 22.86 5.84 2.51
C LEU A 218 22.29 5.42 1.16
N SER A 219 22.69 6.12 0.11
CA SER A 219 22.04 5.95 -1.20
C SER A 219 22.23 4.57 -1.80
N HIS A 220 23.38 3.92 -1.56
CA HIS A 220 23.61 2.53 -2.00
C HIS A 220 22.74 1.50 -1.28
N GLN A 221 22.10 1.85 -0.15
CA GLN A 221 21.23 0.95 0.60
C GLN A 221 19.76 1.24 0.33
N VAL A 222 19.39 2.52 0.18
CA VAL A 222 18.01 2.93 -0.09
C VAL A 222 17.62 2.61 -1.53
N ASP A 223 18.49 2.93 -2.49
CA ASP A 223 18.21 2.75 -3.91
C ASP A 223 19.52 2.39 -4.66
N PRO A 224 19.90 1.09 -4.70
CA PRO A 224 21.17 0.61 -5.24
C PRO A 224 21.24 0.64 -6.78
N ARG A 225 20.50 1.54 -7.43
CA ARG A 225 20.47 1.69 -8.89
C ARG A 225 21.23 2.93 -9.35
N LEU A 226 21.74 2.83 -10.58
CA LEU A 226 22.32 3.98 -11.29
C LEU A 226 21.27 5.06 -11.50
N ARG A 227 21.71 6.27 -11.87
CA ARG A 227 20.98 7.55 -11.92
C ARG A 227 20.94 8.30 -10.59
N GLU A 228 21.68 9.41 -10.56
CA GLU A 228 21.92 10.28 -9.42
C GLU A 228 20.68 11.03 -8.94
N PHE A 229 19.82 11.55 -9.82
CA PHE A 229 18.63 12.30 -9.41
C PHE A 229 17.62 11.42 -8.67
N GLU A 230 17.16 10.34 -9.30
CA GLU A 230 16.17 9.42 -8.75
C GLU A 230 16.66 8.79 -7.44
N ARG A 231 17.93 8.38 -7.39
CA ARG A 231 18.57 7.84 -6.18
C ARG A 231 18.67 8.88 -5.07
N SER A 232 19.07 10.11 -5.38
CA SER A 232 19.16 11.18 -4.38
C SER A 232 17.77 11.52 -3.83
N LEU A 233 16.75 11.58 -4.69
CA LEU A 233 15.38 11.85 -4.27
C LEU A 233 14.85 10.75 -3.32
N ALA A 234 15.02 9.48 -3.68
CA ALA A 234 14.61 8.36 -2.83
C ALA A 234 15.33 8.39 -1.47
N THR A 235 16.65 8.66 -1.46
CA THR A 235 17.47 8.69 -0.25
C THR A 235 17.14 9.87 0.66
N VAL A 236 16.91 11.06 0.09
CA VAL A 236 16.49 12.24 0.85
C VAL A 236 15.11 12.05 1.46
N LEU A 237 14.14 11.52 0.69
CA LEU A 237 12.81 11.26 1.22
C LEU A 237 12.80 10.16 2.29
N ASP A 238 13.64 9.13 2.14
CA ASP A 238 13.85 8.12 3.18
C ASP A 238 14.38 8.75 4.48
N ALA A 239 15.40 9.63 4.39
CA ALA A 239 15.93 10.36 5.54
C ALA A 239 14.89 11.32 6.15
N TYR A 240 14.10 11.99 5.31
CA TYR A 240 13.10 12.99 5.70
C TYR A 240 12.03 12.42 6.63
N ILE A 241 11.53 11.22 6.33
CA ILE A 241 10.48 10.59 7.14
C ILE A 241 11.02 9.66 8.24
N ARG A 242 12.32 9.37 8.23
CA ARG A 242 12.94 8.40 9.15
C ARG A 242 12.69 8.71 10.63
N PRO A 243 12.80 9.97 11.11
CA PRO A 243 12.54 10.29 12.52
C PRO A 243 11.12 9.91 12.95
N THR A 244 10.12 10.35 12.19
CA THR A 244 8.70 10.14 12.48
C THR A 244 8.30 8.67 12.42
N VAL A 245 8.71 7.96 11.36
CA VAL A 245 8.39 6.54 11.19
C VAL A 245 9.10 5.67 12.23
N SER A 246 10.40 5.92 12.47
CA SER A 246 11.17 5.15 13.46
C SER A 246 10.69 5.39 14.89
N GLY A 247 10.33 6.64 15.23
CA GLY A 247 9.74 6.98 16.52
C GLY A 247 8.42 6.27 16.76
N TYR A 248 7.55 6.26 15.75
CA TYR A 248 6.27 5.56 15.80
C TYR A 248 6.44 4.05 16.02
N LEU A 249 7.23 3.37 15.18
CA LEU A 249 7.42 1.92 15.27
C LEU A 249 8.03 1.50 16.61
N ARG A 250 9.02 2.27 17.11
CA ARG A 250 9.60 2.03 18.43
C ARG A 250 8.58 2.19 19.55
N SER A 251 7.74 3.23 19.49
CA SER A 251 6.70 3.48 20.49
C SER A 251 5.63 2.38 20.46
N LEU A 252 5.32 1.85 19.27
CA LEU A 252 4.39 0.73 19.09
C LEU A 252 4.95 -0.54 19.71
N ASP A 253 6.19 -0.91 19.40
CA ASP A 253 6.86 -2.07 19.99
C ASP A 253 6.87 -1.99 21.53
N GLN A 254 7.23 -0.83 22.09
CA GLN A 254 7.23 -0.61 23.53
C GLN A 254 5.83 -0.72 24.15
N SER A 255 4.81 -0.18 23.48
CA SER A 255 3.43 -0.20 23.98
C SER A 255 2.82 -1.59 23.94
N LEU A 256 3.11 -2.38 22.90
CA LEU A 256 2.70 -3.78 22.79
C LEU A 256 3.41 -4.64 23.84
N ALA A 257 4.73 -4.45 24.02
CA ALA A 257 5.52 -5.17 25.01
C ALA A 257 5.02 -4.94 26.45
N ARG A 258 4.66 -3.69 26.81
CA ARG A 258 4.05 -3.36 28.13
C ARG A 258 2.77 -4.14 28.42
N GLN A 259 2.08 -4.60 27.37
CA GLN A 259 0.81 -5.33 27.45
C GLN A 259 0.98 -6.84 27.21
N SER A 260 2.23 -7.33 27.18
CA SER A 260 2.57 -8.73 26.88
C SER A 260 2.03 -9.22 25.53
N LEU A 261 1.98 -8.33 24.55
CA LEU A 261 1.60 -8.63 23.17
C LEU A 261 2.84 -8.87 22.30
N PRO A 262 2.76 -9.70 21.25
CA PRO A 262 3.88 -9.95 20.36
C PRO A 262 4.26 -8.69 19.57
N ALA A 263 5.52 -8.63 19.16
CA ALA A 263 6.00 -7.60 18.25
C ALA A 263 5.26 -7.69 16.89
N PRO A 264 4.98 -6.55 16.24
CA PRO A 264 4.24 -6.49 15.00
C PRO A 264 5.13 -6.83 13.78
N TRP A 265 4.56 -7.61 12.87
CA TRP A 265 5.01 -7.67 11.48
C TRP A 265 4.45 -6.48 10.72
N ILE A 266 5.31 -5.71 10.07
CA ILE A 266 4.92 -4.46 9.39
C ILE A 266 4.77 -4.70 7.89
N MET A 267 3.69 -4.18 7.33
CA MET A 267 3.42 -4.20 5.90
C MET A 267 4.28 -3.21 5.15
N ARG A 268 4.90 -3.67 4.05
CA ARG A 268 5.72 -2.85 3.16
C ARG A 268 4.99 -2.56 1.86
N SER A 269 5.44 -1.51 1.16
CA SER A 269 4.96 -1.07 -0.15
C SER A 269 4.89 -2.20 -1.18
N VAL A 270 5.84 -3.14 -1.14
CA VAL A 270 5.91 -4.30 -2.04
C VAL A 270 4.83 -5.35 -1.78
N GLY A 271 4.03 -5.21 -0.73
CA GLY A 271 2.97 -6.15 -0.37
C GLY A 271 3.46 -7.38 0.40
N GLY A 272 4.55 -7.23 1.15
CA GLY A 272 5.15 -8.25 2.00
C GLY A 272 5.43 -7.76 3.42
N LEU A 273 5.54 -8.67 4.38
CA LEU A 273 5.78 -8.34 5.79
C LEU A 273 7.28 -8.38 6.17
N ALA A 274 7.68 -7.51 7.09
CA ALA A 274 9.01 -7.54 7.69
C ALA A 274 8.97 -7.11 9.17
N PRO A 275 10.00 -7.40 9.98
CA PRO A 275 10.07 -6.91 11.36
C PRO A 275 10.01 -5.38 11.45
N SER A 276 9.48 -4.85 12.55
CA SER A 276 9.46 -3.41 12.85
C SER A 276 10.84 -2.76 12.72
N ALA A 277 11.90 -3.40 13.24
CA ALA A 277 13.27 -2.92 13.18
C ALA A 277 13.79 -2.74 11.74
N LYS A 278 13.45 -3.67 10.83
CA LYS A 278 13.81 -3.56 9.41
C LYS A 278 13.09 -2.38 8.76
N CYS A 279 11.82 -2.21 9.07
CA CYS A 279 10.99 -1.13 8.52
C CYS A 279 11.41 0.26 9.04
N ALA A 280 11.82 0.36 10.31
CA ALA A 280 12.41 1.57 10.86
C ALA A 280 13.74 1.94 10.17
N ALA A 281 14.51 0.94 9.73
CA ALA A 281 15.76 1.15 8.99
C ALA A 281 15.56 1.47 7.49
N ALA A 282 14.36 1.28 6.93
CA ALA A 282 14.01 1.56 5.54
C ALA A 282 12.58 2.12 5.42
N PRO A 283 12.29 3.29 6.04
CA PRO A 283 10.95 3.81 6.22
C PRO A 283 10.25 4.18 4.91
N SER A 284 11.00 4.52 3.86
CA SER A 284 10.44 4.76 2.51
C SER A 284 9.67 3.55 1.97
N THR A 285 10.04 2.34 2.39
CA THR A 285 9.36 1.08 1.99
C THR A 285 8.03 0.84 2.69
N LEU A 286 7.52 1.81 3.46
CA LEU A 286 6.18 1.78 4.07
C LEU A 286 5.17 2.68 3.35
N ALA A 287 5.62 3.50 2.40
CA ALA A 287 4.74 4.35 1.63
C ALA A 287 3.73 3.50 0.84
N MET A 288 2.45 3.83 0.92
CA MET A 288 1.36 3.05 0.30
C MET A 288 1.25 1.59 0.79
N SER A 289 1.67 1.29 2.03
CA SER A 289 1.56 -0.07 2.60
C SER A 289 0.12 -0.58 2.78
N GLY A 290 -0.81 0.28 3.20
CA GLY A 290 -2.24 -0.06 3.31
C GLY A 290 -2.85 -0.48 1.97
N PRO A 291 -2.72 0.34 0.91
CA PRO A 291 -3.17 -0.04 -0.43
C PRO A 291 -2.46 -1.29 -0.99
N ALA A 292 -1.18 -1.50 -0.66
CA ALA A 292 -0.50 -2.76 -0.97
C ALA A 292 -1.15 -3.96 -0.27
N ALA A 293 -1.64 -3.80 0.97
CA ALA A 293 -2.39 -4.83 1.68
C ALA A 293 -3.75 -5.09 1.03
N ALA A 294 -4.48 -4.03 0.66
CA ALA A 294 -5.73 -4.17 -0.09
C ALA A 294 -5.52 -4.93 -1.41
N ALA A 295 -4.44 -4.63 -2.14
CA ALA A 295 -4.09 -5.35 -3.36
C ALA A 295 -3.88 -6.85 -3.14
N GLN A 296 -3.24 -7.24 -2.03
CA GLN A 296 -3.07 -8.65 -1.68
C GLN A 296 -4.40 -9.32 -1.33
N ALA A 297 -5.31 -8.63 -0.64
CA ALA A 297 -6.65 -9.13 -0.40
C ALA A 297 -7.46 -9.28 -1.71
N ILE A 298 -7.29 -8.36 -2.66
CA ILE A 298 -7.94 -8.40 -3.96
C ILE A 298 -7.46 -9.60 -4.77
N ARG A 299 -6.13 -9.84 -4.82
CA ARG A 299 -5.52 -11.05 -5.39
C ARG A 299 -6.15 -12.30 -4.78
N GLU A 300 -6.24 -12.34 -3.45
CA GLU A 300 -6.78 -13.50 -2.75
C GLU A 300 -8.27 -13.74 -3.08
N ASN A 301 -9.06 -12.67 -3.21
CA ASN A 301 -10.47 -12.78 -3.57
C ASN A 301 -10.66 -13.33 -5.00
N VAL A 302 -9.86 -12.94 -5.98
CA VAL A 302 -9.99 -13.51 -7.33
C VAL A 302 -9.52 -14.96 -7.41
N VAL A 303 -8.46 -15.33 -6.67
CA VAL A 303 -8.00 -16.72 -6.57
C VAL A 303 -9.07 -17.62 -5.96
N ARG A 304 -9.65 -17.20 -4.83
CA ARG A 304 -10.67 -17.99 -4.11
C ARG A 304 -11.97 -18.20 -4.87
N ASN A 305 -12.33 -17.24 -5.70
CA ASN A 305 -13.55 -17.31 -6.50
C ASN A 305 -13.32 -17.93 -7.90
N ALA A 306 -12.16 -18.57 -8.12
CA ALA A 306 -11.78 -19.18 -9.40
C ALA A 306 -11.83 -18.20 -10.59
N LEU A 307 -11.52 -16.93 -10.34
CA LEU A 307 -11.47 -15.87 -11.36
C LEU A 307 -10.03 -15.41 -11.67
N ALA A 308 -9.02 -16.07 -11.11
CA ALA A 308 -7.61 -15.69 -11.30
C ALA A 308 -7.09 -15.83 -12.74
N THR A 309 -7.84 -16.47 -13.64
CA THR A 309 -7.55 -16.54 -15.08
C THR A 309 -7.83 -15.22 -15.80
N ARG A 310 -8.61 -14.32 -15.19
CA ARG A 310 -8.89 -12.97 -15.68
C ARG A 310 -8.01 -11.96 -14.93
N PRO A 311 -7.60 -10.86 -15.59
CA PRO A 311 -7.03 -9.74 -14.85
C PRO A 311 -8.08 -9.19 -13.87
N ALA A 312 -7.62 -8.66 -12.73
CA ALA A 312 -8.47 -8.00 -11.77
C ALA A 312 -8.05 -6.55 -11.57
N ILE A 313 -9.06 -5.69 -11.42
CA ILE A 313 -8.90 -4.28 -11.09
C ILE A 313 -9.44 -4.12 -9.67
N GLY A 314 -8.54 -3.86 -8.73
CA GLY A 314 -8.91 -3.49 -7.38
C GLY A 314 -9.32 -2.03 -7.32
N LEU A 315 -10.41 -1.74 -6.60
CA LEU A 315 -10.88 -0.38 -6.36
C LEU A 315 -11.19 -0.22 -4.87
N ASP A 316 -10.25 0.36 -4.12
CA ASP A 316 -10.37 0.64 -2.69
C ASP A 316 -10.74 2.11 -2.47
N ILE A 317 -12.01 2.38 -2.09
CA ILE A 317 -12.48 3.75 -1.86
C ILE A 317 -12.62 3.99 -0.36
N GLY A 318 -11.75 4.85 0.15
CA GLY A 318 -11.76 5.33 1.52
C GLY A 318 -12.46 6.69 1.70
N GLY A 319 -12.20 7.32 2.85
CA GLY A 319 -12.71 8.66 3.17
C GLY A 319 -11.97 9.78 2.42
N THR A 320 -10.76 9.56 1.93
CA THR A 320 -9.92 10.62 1.35
C THR A 320 -9.58 10.37 -0.11
N THR A 321 -9.38 9.10 -0.46
CA THR A 321 -8.81 8.67 -1.74
C THR A 321 -9.51 7.42 -2.26
N ALA A 322 -9.33 7.17 -3.54
CA ALA A 322 -9.64 5.91 -4.20
C ALA A 322 -8.34 5.32 -4.74
N ASP A 323 -7.95 4.16 -4.24
CA ASP A 323 -6.74 3.44 -4.62
C ASP A 323 -7.08 2.34 -5.63
N ILE A 324 -6.37 2.35 -6.76
CA ILE A 324 -6.58 1.42 -7.87
C ILE A 324 -5.34 0.54 -7.97
N CYS A 325 -5.53 -0.78 -7.92
CA CYS A 325 -4.45 -1.74 -8.11
C CYS A 325 -4.79 -2.76 -9.19
N LEU A 326 -3.77 -3.45 -9.70
CA LEU A 326 -3.92 -4.44 -10.75
C LEU A 326 -3.41 -5.81 -10.29
N VAL A 327 -4.18 -6.85 -10.60
CA VAL A 327 -3.79 -8.25 -10.44
C VAL A 327 -3.85 -8.90 -11.81
N ALA A 328 -2.82 -9.64 -12.17
CA ALA A 328 -2.82 -10.45 -13.39
C ALA A 328 -2.06 -11.75 -13.13
N GLU A 329 -2.45 -12.82 -13.82
CA GLU A 329 -1.79 -14.13 -13.71
C GLU A 329 -1.71 -14.64 -12.25
N GLY A 330 -2.73 -14.31 -11.44
CA GLY A 330 -2.79 -14.68 -10.03
C GLY A 330 -1.87 -13.91 -9.08
N ALA A 331 -1.17 -12.87 -9.55
CA ALA A 331 -0.24 -12.06 -8.75
C ALA A 331 -0.60 -10.57 -8.77
N VAL A 332 -0.30 -9.86 -7.68
CA VAL A 332 -0.37 -8.38 -7.64
C VAL A 332 0.75 -7.85 -8.53
N LEU A 333 0.42 -6.97 -9.47
CA LEU A 333 1.44 -6.31 -10.28
C LEU A 333 2.27 -5.35 -9.43
N THR A 334 3.55 -5.21 -9.74
CA THR A 334 4.48 -4.32 -9.02
C THR A 334 4.97 -3.18 -9.92
N SER A 335 5.40 -2.10 -9.28
CA SER A 335 6.04 -0.93 -9.90
C SER A 335 7.38 -0.65 -9.22
N ASN A 336 8.33 -0.14 -10.00
CA ASN A 336 9.62 0.36 -9.51
C ASN A 336 9.60 1.85 -9.18
N GLU A 337 8.48 2.51 -9.47
CA GLU A 337 8.25 3.94 -9.25
C GLU A 337 6.92 4.13 -8.51
N LEU A 338 6.94 5.05 -7.56
CA LEU A 338 5.81 5.43 -6.74
C LEU A 338 5.60 6.94 -6.86
N THR A 339 4.41 7.34 -7.33
CA THR A 339 4.04 8.76 -7.40
C THR A 339 3.31 9.17 -6.13
N LEU A 340 3.88 10.13 -5.39
CA LEU A 340 3.31 10.71 -4.17
C LEU A 340 3.13 12.22 -4.36
N GLY A 341 1.90 12.64 -4.64
CA GLY A 341 1.61 14.02 -4.98
C GLY A 341 2.37 14.45 -6.23
N ARG A 342 3.38 15.31 -6.06
CA ARG A 342 4.29 15.74 -7.15
C ARG A 342 5.64 15.02 -7.16
N LEU A 343 5.86 14.00 -6.35
CA LEU A 343 7.16 13.33 -6.26
C LEU A 343 7.06 11.97 -6.93
N ASP A 344 7.92 11.73 -7.93
CA ASP A 344 8.07 10.41 -8.55
C ASP A 344 9.30 9.76 -7.92
N VAL A 345 9.07 8.82 -6.99
CA VAL A 345 10.12 8.25 -6.15
C VAL A 345 10.37 6.81 -6.57
N ARG A 346 11.64 6.44 -6.71
CA ARG A 346 12.03 5.11 -7.16
C ARG A 346 12.02 4.09 -6.02
N VAL A 347 10.83 3.72 -5.55
CA VAL A 347 10.63 2.73 -4.48
C VAL A 347 9.83 1.53 -5.02
N PRO A 348 10.36 0.30 -4.93
CA PRO A 348 9.58 -0.89 -5.24
C PRO A 348 8.28 -0.94 -4.45
N SER A 349 7.17 -1.11 -5.16
CA SER A 349 5.83 -1.06 -4.56
C SER A 349 4.84 -1.94 -5.35
N ALA A 350 3.73 -2.30 -4.71
CA ALA A 350 2.55 -2.78 -5.42
C ALA A 350 2.11 -1.69 -6.41
N ASP A 351 1.66 -2.10 -7.58
CA ASP A 351 1.26 -1.21 -8.67
C ASP A 351 -0.08 -0.53 -8.38
N VAL A 352 -0.02 0.41 -7.44
CA VAL A 352 -1.17 1.17 -6.93
C VAL A 352 -1.13 2.58 -7.49
N THR A 353 -2.28 3.12 -7.82
CA THR A 353 -2.44 4.53 -8.15
C THR A 353 -3.61 5.11 -7.38
N SER A 354 -3.36 6.21 -6.68
CA SER A 354 -4.37 6.91 -5.90
C SER A 354 -5.00 8.04 -6.71
N VAL A 355 -6.31 8.18 -6.58
CA VAL A 355 -7.07 9.33 -7.03
C VAL A 355 -7.53 10.10 -5.80
N ALA A 356 -7.38 11.42 -5.80
CA ALA A 356 -7.82 12.31 -4.73
C ALA A 356 -9.35 12.50 -4.71
N VAL A 357 -10.09 11.39 -4.77
CA VAL A 357 -11.55 11.32 -4.67
C VAL A 357 -11.91 10.20 -3.70
N GLY A 358 -12.58 10.56 -2.61
CA GLY A 358 -13.11 9.63 -1.61
C GLY A 358 -14.32 10.26 -0.91
N GLY A 359 -14.85 9.61 0.13
CA GLY A 359 -16.08 10.07 0.79
C GLY A 359 -16.04 11.53 1.30
N GLY A 360 -14.93 11.94 1.89
CA GLY A 360 -14.69 13.29 2.40
C GLY A 360 -14.27 14.31 1.36
N SER A 361 -14.18 13.96 0.07
CA SER A 361 -13.80 14.92 -0.97
C SER A 361 -14.79 16.09 -1.02
N ILE A 362 -14.24 17.30 -0.97
CA ILE A 362 -15.01 18.55 -0.92
C ILE A 362 -15.68 18.82 -2.27
N LEU A 363 -16.94 19.24 -2.21
CA LEU A 363 -17.73 19.66 -3.36
C LEU A 363 -17.71 21.19 -3.48
N GLN A 364 -17.53 21.69 -4.69
CA GLN A 364 -17.51 23.15 -4.94
C GLN A 364 -18.00 23.47 -6.35
N MET A 365 -18.57 24.67 -6.51
CA MET A 365 -18.92 25.23 -7.82
C MET A 365 -17.79 26.13 -8.32
N VAL A 366 -17.18 25.79 -9.46
CA VAL A 366 -16.12 26.59 -10.09
C VAL A 366 -16.54 26.95 -11.50
N GLY A 367 -16.79 28.23 -11.76
CA GLY A 367 -17.22 28.71 -13.08
C GLY A 367 -18.53 28.09 -13.57
N GLY A 368 -19.45 27.78 -12.66
CA GLY A 368 -20.72 27.11 -12.97
C GLY A 368 -20.64 25.60 -13.13
N LEU A 369 -19.46 25.00 -12.98
CA LEU A 369 -19.25 23.55 -13.02
C LEU A 369 -19.06 22.98 -11.62
N LEU A 370 -19.71 21.86 -11.35
CA LEU A 370 -19.50 21.10 -10.12
C LEU A 370 -18.14 20.39 -10.16
N ARG A 371 -17.31 20.61 -9.14
CA ARG A 371 -16.04 19.91 -8.93
C ARG A 371 -16.06 19.10 -7.65
N VAL A 372 -15.44 17.92 -7.71
CA VAL A 372 -15.22 17.02 -6.59
C VAL A 372 -13.72 16.97 -6.29
N GLY A 373 -13.32 17.26 -5.06
CA GLY A 373 -11.92 17.29 -4.65
C GLY A 373 -11.11 18.45 -5.28
N PRO A 374 -9.77 18.39 -5.26
CA PRO A 374 -8.93 17.30 -4.70
C PRO A 374 -8.80 17.35 -3.18
N HIS A 375 -9.24 18.44 -2.53
CA HIS A 375 -9.19 18.58 -1.08
C HIS A 375 -10.25 17.68 -0.40
N SER A 376 -9.93 17.21 0.80
CA SER A 376 -10.79 16.35 1.62
C SER A 376 -11.02 16.95 3.00
N ALA A 377 -12.20 16.71 3.57
CA ALA A 377 -12.58 17.07 4.94
C ALA A 377 -12.03 16.10 6.00
N GLY A 378 -11.42 14.96 5.60
CA GLY A 378 -10.87 13.96 6.51
C GLY A 378 -11.92 13.31 7.43
N SER A 379 -11.51 12.90 8.64
CA SER A 379 -12.41 12.39 9.69
C SER A 379 -12.81 13.44 10.73
N SER A 380 -12.06 14.53 10.84
CA SER A 380 -12.27 15.64 11.77
C SER A 380 -11.84 16.96 11.11
N PRO A 381 -12.76 17.92 10.88
CA PRO A 381 -14.17 17.89 11.27
C PRO A 381 -15.02 16.90 10.45
N GLY A 382 -14.49 16.40 9.32
CA GLY A 382 -15.14 15.40 8.46
C GLY A 382 -16.34 15.93 7.67
N PRO A 383 -17.03 15.03 6.93
CA PRO A 383 -18.33 15.30 6.30
C PRO A 383 -19.33 15.98 7.26
N ALA A 384 -20.14 16.91 6.74
CA ALA A 384 -21.10 17.64 7.57
C ALA A 384 -22.11 16.69 8.25
N CYS A 385 -22.52 15.64 7.54
CA CYS A 385 -23.42 14.61 8.02
C CYS A 385 -22.87 13.81 9.21
N PHE A 386 -21.58 13.91 9.55
CA PHE A 386 -21.03 13.26 10.75
C PHE A 386 -21.38 14.02 12.04
N GLY A 387 -21.84 15.27 11.96
CA GLY A 387 -22.22 16.06 13.14
C GLY A 387 -21.05 16.47 14.05
N ARG A 388 -19.82 16.53 13.52
CA ARG A 388 -18.59 16.83 14.28
C ARG A 388 -18.04 18.24 14.02
N GLY A 389 -18.89 19.17 13.57
CA GLY A 389 -18.52 20.56 13.28
C GLY A 389 -18.08 20.82 11.83
N GLY A 390 -18.21 19.84 10.94
CA GLY A 390 -18.00 20.03 9.51
C GLY A 390 -19.16 20.80 8.87
N HIS A 391 -18.85 21.77 8.01
CA HIS A 391 -19.86 22.59 7.31
C HIS A 391 -19.65 22.66 5.80
N THR A 392 -18.55 22.10 5.30
CA THR A 392 -18.24 22.06 3.87
C THR A 392 -18.89 20.83 3.25
N PRO A 393 -19.60 20.94 2.11
CA PRO A 393 -20.25 19.79 1.48
C PRO A 393 -19.21 18.80 0.95
N THR A 394 -19.45 17.52 1.18
CA THR A 394 -18.58 16.41 0.76
C THR A 394 -19.31 15.37 -0.07
N LEU A 395 -18.55 14.46 -0.70
CA LEU A 395 -19.13 13.33 -1.44
C LEU A 395 -20.00 12.43 -0.55
N THR A 396 -19.66 12.23 0.72
CA THR A 396 -20.49 11.48 1.68
C THR A 396 -21.80 12.21 1.98
N ASP A 397 -21.79 13.55 2.10
CA ASP A 397 -23.01 14.34 2.23
C ASP A 397 -23.91 14.16 1.00
N ALA A 398 -23.32 14.21 -0.20
CA ALA A 398 -24.02 13.97 -1.45
C ALA A 398 -24.59 12.54 -1.55
N SER A 399 -23.79 11.52 -1.23
CA SER A 399 -24.25 10.12 -1.24
C SER A 399 -25.40 9.87 -0.25
N LEU A 400 -25.39 10.53 0.91
CA LEU A 400 -26.51 10.49 1.85
C LEU A 400 -27.75 11.19 1.27
N LEU A 401 -27.62 12.40 0.72
CA LEU A 401 -28.74 13.15 0.15
C LEU A 401 -29.36 12.45 -1.07
N ALA A 402 -28.53 11.83 -1.90
CA ALA A 402 -28.94 11.03 -3.06
C ALA A 402 -29.66 9.73 -2.67
N GLY A 403 -29.69 9.37 -1.38
CA GLY A 403 -30.36 8.16 -0.89
C GLY A 403 -29.51 6.91 -1.08
N LEU A 404 -28.21 7.02 -1.34
CA LEU A 404 -27.32 5.88 -1.51
C LEU A 404 -26.81 5.33 -0.17
N LEU A 405 -26.67 6.17 0.86
CA LEU A 405 -26.20 5.77 2.18
C LEU A 405 -27.34 5.59 3.21
N PRO A 406 -27.19 4.68 4.18
CA PRO A 406 -28.10 4.55 5.32
C PRO A 406 -27.97 5.69 6.31
N ALA A 407 -28.94 5.82 7.21
CA ALA A 407 -28.88 6.78 8.33
C ALA A 407 -27.83 6.42 9.39
N LYS A 408 -27.27 5.21 9.33
CA LYS A 408 -26.24 4.71 10.26
C LYS A 408 -25.17 3.95 9.47
N LEU A 409 -23.91 4.37 9.60
CA LEU A 409 -22.75 3.65 9.06
C LEU A 409 -22.12 2.75 10.15
N GLY A 410 -21.07 2.03 9.76
CA GLY A 410 -20.18 1.32 10.69
C GLY A 410 -19.63 2.21 11.81
N ALA A 411 -19.04 1.56 12.82
CA ALA A 411 -18.57 2.23 14.05
C ALA A 411 -19.67 2.98 14.84
N ASN A 412 -20.94 2.60 14.65
CA ASN A 412 -22.13 3.25 15.24
C ASN A 412 -22.29 4.74 14.91
N LEU A 413 -21.78 5.18 13.75
CA LEU A 413 -21.89 6.58 13.32
C LEU A 413 -23.29 6.87 12.75
N MET A 414 -24.06 7.69 13.45
CA MET A 414 -25.35 8.20 12.98
C MET A 414 -25.12 9.37 12.02
N LEU A 415 -25.72 9.33 10.84
CA LEU A 415 -25.61 10.37 9.84
C LEU A 415 -26.78 11.36 9.93
N ASP A 416 -26.46 12.64 9.96
CA ASP A 416 -27.45 13.72 9.95
C ASP A 416 -27.70 14.22 8.53
N ARG A 417 -28.88 13.85 7.99
CA ARG A 417 -29.31 14.26 6.65
C ARG A 417 -29.57 15.77 6.55
N GLN A 418 -29.99 16.42 7.64
CA GLN A 418 -30.25 17.85 7.63
C GLN A 418 -28.95 18.64 7.56
N LEU A 419 -27.91 18.23 8.30
CA LEU A 419 -26.58 18.84 8.19
C LEU A 419 -25.98 18.67 6.79
N ALA A 420 -26.14 17.51 6.16
CA ALA A 420 -25.73 17.28 4.77
C ALA A 420 -26.42 18.26 3.81
N LEU A 421 -27.73 18.46 4.01
CA LEU A 421 -28.55 19.33 3.18
C LEU A 421 -28.17 20.80 3.33
N ASP A 422 -27.96 21.26 4.56
CA ASP A 422 -27.58 22.63 4.85
C ASP A 422 -26.18 22.95 4.31
N ALA A 423 -25.23 22.00 4.41
CA ALA A 423 -23.90 22.11 3.82
C ALA A 423 -23.95 22.17 2.28
N MET A 424 -24.78 21.36 1.64
CA MET A 424 -24.93 21.37 0.18
C MET A 424 -25.59 22.66 -0.33
N VAL A 425 -26.66 23.12 0.32
CA VAL A 425 -27.34 24.38 -0.03
C VAL A 425 -26.42 25.57 0.18
N GLY A 426 -25.80 25.69 1.35
CA GLY A 426 -24.93 26.81 1.67
C GLY A 426 -23.60 26.80 0.90
N GLY A 427 -22.96 25.64 0.78
CA GLY A 427 -21.65 25.50 0.16
C GLY A 427 -21.66 25.52 -1.36
N LEU A 428 -22.73 25.07 -2.01
CA LEU A 428 -22.87 25.09 -3.48
C LEU A 428 -23.75 26.23 -3.99
N GLY A 429 -24.50 26.92 -3.13
CA GLY A 429 -25.39 28.01 -3.51
C GLY A 429 -26.60 27.54 -4.34
N ILE A 430 -27.10 26.34 -4.06
CA ILE A 430 -28.21 25.70 -4.79
C ILE A 430 -29.52 25.78 -4.00
N ASN A 431 -30.67 25.65 -4.67
CA ASN A 431 -31.94 25.57 -3.95
C ASN A 431 -32.08 24.22 -3.23
N ARG A 432 -32.75 24.25 -2.07
CA ARG A 432 -33.00 23.05 -1.26
C ARG A 432 -33.72 21.93 -2.02
N GLN A 433 -34.63 22.28 -2.94
CA GLN A 433 -35.38 21.32 -3.75
C GLN A 433 -34.50 20.61 -4.80
N ASP A 434 -33.44 21.26 -5.27
CA ASP A 434 -32.53 20.75 -6.29
C ASP A 434 -31.41 19.89 -5.66
N ALA A 435 -31.22 19.99 -4.34
CA ALA A 435 -30.11 19.38 -3.63
C ALA A 435 -29.99 17.86 -3.83
N PRO A 436 -31.06 17.03 -3.80
CA PRO A 436 -30.93 15.60 -4.08
C PRO A 436 -30.43 15.28 -5.50
N ALA A 437 -30.89 16.03 -6.51
CA ALA A 437 -30.47 15.84 -7.90
C ALA A 437 -29.01 16.30 -8.11
N VAL A 438 -28.64 17.45 -7.54
CA VAL A 438 -27.24 17.93 -7.56
C VAL A 438 -26.32 16.98 -6.81
N ALA A 439 -26.78 16.41 -5.69
CA ALA A 439 -26.05 15.40 -4.93
C ALA A 439 -25.79 14.13 -5.76
N PHE A 440 -26.80 13.61 -6.46
CA PHE A 440 -26.61 12.49 -7.38
C PHE A 440 -25.65 12.85 -8.54
N GLY A 441 -25.75 14.07 -9.07
CA GLY A 441 -24.79 14.60 -10.05
C GLY A 441 -23.36 14.62 -9.52
N ALA A 442 -23.14 15.01 -8.26
CA ALA A 442 -21.83 14.97 -7.61
C ALA A 442 -21.25 13.56 -7.57
N VAL A 443 -22.09 12.57 -7.23
CA VAL A 443 -21.73 11.14 -7.26
C VAL A 443 -21.34 10.71 -8.66
N LYS A 444 -22.10 11.09 -9.70
CA LYS A 444 -21.76 10.77 -11.09
C LYS A 444 -20.46 11.41 -11.57
N VAL A 445 -20.14 12.62 -11.13
CA VAL A 445 -18.86 13.26 -11.43
C VAL A 445 -17.71 12.49 -10.76
N ALA A 446 -17.86 12.10 -9.50
CA ALA A 446 -16.86 11.31 -8.79
C ALA A 446 -16.62 9.94 -9.47
N GLU A 447 -17.69 9.23 -9.83
CA GLU A 447 -17.63 7.96 -10.57
C GLU A 447 -16.93 8.11 -11.93
N ALA A 448 -17.19 9.19 -12.67
CA ALA A 448 -16.52 9.46 -13.94
C ALA A 448 -15.01 9.70 -13.76
N MET A 449 -14.60 10.44 -12.72
CA MET A 449 -13.19 10.66 -12.39
C MET A 449 -12.47 9.35 -12.04
N MET A 450 -13.11 8.50 -11.23
CA MET A 450 -12.56 7.20 -10.84
C MET A 450 -12.50 6.23 -12.04
N ALA A 451 -13.54 6.17 -12.87
CA ALA A 451 -13.57 5.32 -14.06
C ALA A 451 -12.47 5.67 -15.07
N GLU A 452 -12.21 6.96 -15.27
CA GLU A 452 -11.12 7.42 -16.12
C GLU A 452 -9.74 7.03 -15.55
N ALA A 453 -9.56 7.13 -14.22
CA ALA A 453 -8.34 6.67 -13.57
C ALA A 453 -8.15 5.14 -13.68
N VAL A 454 -9.23 4.37 -13.49
CA VAL A 454 -9.23 2.91 -13.68
C VAL A 454 -8.81 2.56 -15.11
N ARG A 455 -9.43 3.21 -16.10
CA ARG A 455 -9.14 3.00 -17.53
C ARG A 455 -7.68 3.29 -17.85
N ARG A 456 -7.16 4.45 -17.42
CA ARG A 456 -5.75 4.81 -17.63
C ARG A 456 -4.79 3.81 -16.98
N LYS A 457 -5.09 3.39 -15.75
CA LYS A 457 -4.24 2.44 -15.01
C LYS A 457 -4.19 1.09 -15.71
N ALA A 458 -5.34 0.50 -16.04
CA ALA A 458 -5.42 -0.78 -16.73
C ALA A 458 -4.69 -0.75 -18.08
N LEU A 459 -4.97 0.26 -18.92
CA LEU A 459 -4.35 0.38 -20.23
C LEU A 459 -2.83 0.60 -20.17
N SER A 460 -2.31 1.29 -19.13
CA SER A 460 -0.87 1.47 -18.94
C SER A 460 -0.10 0.16 -18.74
N ARG A 461 -0.80 -0.91 -18.33
CA ARG A 461 -0.26 -2.27 -18.19
C ARG A 461 -0.72 -3.22 -19.29
N GLY A 462 -1.37 -2.72 -20.34
CA GLY A 462 -1.91 -3.54 -21.43
C GLY A 462 -3.12 -4.39 -21.04
N ILE A 463 -3.84 -4.01 -19.97
CA ILE A 463 -5.06 -4.69 -19.53
C ILE A 463 -6.27 -3.99 -20.12
N ASP A 464 -7.11 -4.72 -20.85
CA ASP A 464 -8.43 -4.26 -21.26
C ASP A 464 -9.43 -4.44 -20.09
N PRO A 465 -10.04 -3.37 -19.57
CA PRO A 465 -11.02 -3.47 -18.48
C PRO A 465 -12.23 -4.35 -18.78
N ARG A 466 -12.55 -4.58 -20.06
CA ARG A 466 -13.70 -5.43 -20.47
C ARG A 466 -13.47 -6.90 -20.14
N ASP A 467 -12.22 -7.34 -20.18
CA ASP A 467 -11.84 -8.72 -19.85
C ASP A 467 -11.61 -8.90 -18.34
N ALA A 468 -11.49 -7.79 -17.60
CA ALA A 468 -11.17 -7.78 -16.19
C ALA A 468 -12.38 -8.05 -15.28
N VAL A 469 -12.09 -8.44 -14.03
CA VAL A 469 -13.03 -8.43 -12.91
C VAL A 469 -12.71 -7.24 -12.01
N LEU A 470 -13.71 -6.42 -11.68
CA LEU A 470 -13.53 -5.34 -10.71
C LEU A 470 -13.75 -5.88 -9.30
N VAL A 471 -12.84 -5.63 -8.36
CA VAL A 471 -12.99 -6.02 -6.96
C VAL A 471 -13.13 -4.77 -6.11
N ALA A 472 -14.31 -4.61 -5.49
CA ALA A 472 -14.65 -3.46 -4.67
C ALA A 472 -14.09 -3.61 -3.25
N ALA A 473 -13.37 -2.60 -2.79
CA ALA A 473 -12.72 -2.54 -1.49
C ALA A 473 -12.97 -1.19 -0.81
N GLY A 474 -12.71 -1.13 0.49
CA GLY A 474 -12.97 0.05 1.30
C GLY A 474 -14.44 0.26 1.61
N GLY A 475 -14.72 1.25 2.45
CA GLY A 475 -16.08 1.56 2.88
C GLY A 475 -16.96 2.10 1.75
N GLY A 476 -16.37 2.83 0.78
CA GLY A 476 -17.06 3.42 -0.36
C GLY A 476 -16.99 2.60 -1.65
N GLY A 477 -16.17 1.55 -1.72
CA GLY A 477 -15.91 0.84 -2.97
C GLY A 477 -17.18 0.24 -3.58
N ALA A 478 -17.92 -0.51 -2.76
CA ALA A 478 -19.11 -1.22 -3.22
C ALA A 478 -20.27 -0.29 -3.61
N LEU A 479 -20.24 0.96 -3.13
CA LEU A 479 -21.24 1.98 -3.46
C LEU A 479 -21.12 2.44 -4.92
N HIS A 480 -19.88 2.50 -5.43
CA HIS A 480 -19.58 3.06 -6.75
C HIS A 480 -19.15 2.00 -7.78
N ALA A 481 -18.86 0.78 -7.32
CA ALA A 481 -18.21 -0.25 -8.14
C ALA A 481 -18.98 -0.62 -9.42
N ALA A 482 -20.30 -0.84 -9.34
CA ALA A 482 -21.10 -1.25 -10.51
C ALA A 482 -21.14 -0.14 -11.58
N GLU A 483 -21.31 1.12 -11.16
CA GLU A 483 -21.37 2.28 -12.05
C GLU A 483 -20.02 2.58 -12.70
N ILE A 484 -18.93 2.43 -11.93
CA ILE A 484 -17.57 2.53 -12.46
C ILE A 484 -17.28 1.40 -13.43
N ALA A 485 -17.67 0.17 -13.10
CA ALA A 485 -17.50 -1.00 -13.95
C ALA A 485 -18.20 -0.81 -15.30
N ASP A 486 -19.45 -0.34 -15.30
CA ASP A 486 -20.20 -0.04 -16.51
C ASP A 486 -19.48 0.99 -17.41
N ARG A 487 -19.00 2.09 -16.82
CA ARG A 487 -18.25 3.14 -17.55
C ARG A 487 -16.95 2.66 -18.18
N VAL A 488 -16.29 1.65 -17.60
CA VAL A 488 -15.06 1.06 -18.18
C VAL A 488 -15.33 -0.17 -19.03
N GLY A 489 -16.60 -0.61 -19.14
CA GLY A 489 -17.00 -1.80 -19.88
C GLY A 489 -16.74 -3.12 -19.15
N CYS A 490 -16.41 -3.08 -17.86
CA CYS A 490 -16.24 -4.26 -17.02
C CYS A 490 -17.63 -4.80 -16.63
N ARG A 491 -17.89 -6.08 -16.93
CA ARG A 491 -19.21 -6.70 -16.73
C ARG A 491 -19.33 -7.51 -15.44
N THR A 492 -18.25 -7.62 -14.67
CA THR A 492 -18.18 -8.47 -13.47
C THR A 492 -17.56 -7.71 -12.32
N VAL A 493 -18.28 -7.59 -11.21
CA VAL A 493 -17.80 -6.97 -9.97
C VAL A 493 -17.87 -7.98 -8.83
N ILE A 494 -16.84 -8.09 -8.02
CA ILE A 494 -16.86 -8.81 -6.74
C ILE A 494 -16.86 -7.80 -5.61
N VAL A 495 -17.78 -7.96 -4.67
CA VAL A 495 -17.77 -7.27 -3.37
C VAL A 495 -17.47 -8.31 -2.27
N PRO A 496 -16.23 -8.38 -1.76
CA PRO A 496 -15.87 -9.27 -0.66
C PRO A 496 -16.76 -9.06 0.58
N ARG A 497 -16.92 -10.08 1.43
CA ARG A 497 -17.78 -9.99 2.63
C ARG A 497 -17.37 -8.86 3.58
N ALA A 498 -16.07 -8.68 3.78
CA ALA A 498 -15.48 -7.68 4.66
C ALA A 498 -14.75 -6.61 3.83
N SER A 499 -15.42 -6.07 2.80
CA SER A 499 -14.84 -5.09 1.88
C SER A 499 -14.41 -3.81 2.59
N GLY A 500 -15.10 -3.41 3.65
CA GLY A 500 -14.78 -2.19 4.40
C GLY A 500 -13.57 -2.30 5.33
N VAL A 501 -13.03 -3.50 5.56
CA VAL A 501 -11.79 -3.76 6.32
C VAL A 501 -10.77 -4.57 5.49
N LEU A 502 -10.88 -4.48 4.15
CA LEU A 502 -10.19 -5.39 3.25
C LEU A 502 -8.66 -5.27 3.32
N ALA A 503 -8.12 -4.06 3.54
CA ALA A 503 -6.68 -3.85 3.75
C ALA A 503 -6.15 -4.65 4.95
N ALA A 504 -6.84 -4.58 6.10
CA ALA A 504 -6.52 -5.39 7.27
C ALA A 504 -6.69 -6.90 7.00
N GLY A 505 -7.69 -7.29 6.20
CA GLY A 505 -7.82 -8.67 5.72
C GLY A 505 -6.63 -9.11 4.85
N GLY A 506 -6.11 -8.23 4.00
CA GLY A 506 -4.96 -8.47 3.14
C GLY A 506 -3.68 -8.78 3.91
N LEU A 507 -3.47 -8.12 5.05
CA LEU A 507 -2.36 -8.44 5.96
C LEU A 507 -2.34 -9.92 6.37
N MET A 508 -3.50 -10.57 6.47
CA MET A 508 -3.61 -11.98 6.87
C MET A 508 -3.21 -12.97 5.77
N HIS A 509 -3.10 -12.51 4.52
CA HIS A 509 -2.77 -13.33 3.35
C HIS A 509 -1.34 -13.13 2.87
N VAL A 510 -0.51 -12.50 3.71
CA VAL A 510 0.84 -12.08 3.34
C VAL A 510 1.85 -12.70 4.28
N GLY A 511 2.89 -13.25 3.67
CA GLY A 511 4.04 -13.80 4.35
C GLY A 511 5.16 -12.78 4.55
N LEU A 512 6.27 -13.25 5.11
CA LEU A 512 7.50 -12.46 5.19
C LEU A 512 8.09 -12.28 3.80
N CYS A 513 8.62 -11.08 3.53
CA CYS A 513 9.26 -10.78 2.26
C CYS A 513 10.50 -9.91 2.46
N GLU A 514 11.60 -10.31 1.83
CA GLU A 514 12.78 -9.49 1.66
C GLU A 514 13.29 -9.60 0.23
N GLN A 515 13.92 -8.53 -0.25
CA GLN A 515 14.47 -8.48 -1.59
C GLN A 515 15.84 -7.81 -1.59
N THR A 516 16.69 -8.23 -2.51
CA THR A 516 17.93 -7.55 -2.86
C THR A 516 17.89 -7.11 -4.32
N GLU A 517 18.57 -6.02 -4.62
CA GLU A 517 18.75 -5.53 -5.98
C GLU A 517 20.22 -5.19 -6.16
N ARG A 518 20.88 -5.86 -7.10
CA ARG A 518 22.27 -5.65 -7.44
C ARG A 518 22.34 -4.93 -8.79
N PRO A 519 23.00 -3.77 -8.88
CA PRO A 519 23.27 -3.16 -10.18
C PRO A 519 24.25 -4.04 -10.95
N ILE A 520 23.86 -4.41 -12.16
CA ILE A 520 24.69 -5.17 -13.10
C ILE A 520 24.80 -4.31 -14.35
N ASP A 521 25.96 -4.21 -14.99
CA ASP A 521 26.06 -3.52 -16.27
C ASP A 521 26.80 -4.39 -17.27
N MET A 522 26.07 -5.36 -17.84
CA MET A 522 26.64 -6.40 -18.68
C MET A 522 25.88 -6.56 -20.00
N PRO A 523 26.59 -6.74 -21.14
CA PRO A 523 25.97 -7.09 -22.42
C PRO A 523 25.37 -8.50 -22.37
N LEU A 524 24.05 -8.65 -22.58
CA LEU A 524 23.36 -9.94 -22.45
C LEU A 524 23.98 -11.01 -23.35
N GLU A 525 24.24 -10.67 -24.61
CA GLU A 525 24.74 -11.61 -25.63
C GLU A 525 26.19 -12.06 -25.38
N GLN A 526 26.93 -11.41 -24.49
CA GLN A 526 28.32 -11.74 -24.16
C GLN A 526 28.49 -12.17 -22.70
N THR A 527 27.39 -12.23 -21.94
CA THR A 527 27.42 -12.57 -20.52
C THR A 527 27.46 -14.09 -20.36
N SER A 528 28.39 -14.58 -19.53
CA SER A 528 28.32 -15.96 -19.05
C SER A 528 27.20 -16.08 -18.03
N ILE A 529 26.18 -16.88 -18.34
CA ILE A 529 25.06 -17.13 -17.45
C ILE A 529 25.52 -17.74 -16.12
N SER A 530 26.65 -18.45 -16.10
CA SER A 530 27.24 -18.97 -14.87
C SER A 530 27.53 -17.87 -13.84
N VAL A 531 27.95 -16.68 -14.29
CA VAL A 531 28.23 -15.54 -13.40
C VAL A 531 26.93 -15.01 -12.78
N LEU A 532 25.85 -14.90 -13.58
CA LEU A 532 24.54 -14.52 -13.06
C LEU A 532 23.99 -15.57 -12.09
N ALA A 533 24.20 -16.85 -12.39
CA ALA A 533 23.79 -17.96 -11.53
C ALA A 533 24.54 -17.97 -10.18
N GLU A 534 25.84 -17.68 -10.18
CA GLU A 534 26.63 -17.53 -8.95
C GLU A 534 26.10 -16.37 -8.08
N LEU A 535 25.86 -15.20 -8.68
CA LEU A 535 25.29 -14.04 -7.98
C LEU A 535 23.88 -14.33 -7.43
N ALA A 536 23.04 -15.00 -8.20
CA ALA A 536 21.70 -15.41 -7.78
C ALA A 536 21.75 -16.42 -6.62
N ALA A 537 22.72 -17.34 -6.62
CA ALA A 537 22.92 -18.30 -5.54
C ALA A 537 23.39 -17.62 -4.24
N GLU A 538 24.28 -16.62 -4.32
CA GLU A 538 24.68 -15.79 -3.17
C GLU A 538 23.48 -15.06 -2.56
N ASP A 539 22.68 -14.39 -3.40
CA ASP A 539 21.47 -13.71 -2.97
C ASP A 539 20.48 -14.67 -2.32
N THR A 540 20.28 -15.84 -2.92
CA THR A 540 19.40 -16.89 -2.38
C THR A 540 19.82 -17.31 -0.99
N ALA A 541 21.12 -17.55 -0.77
CA ALA A 541 21.64 -17.94 0.53
C ALA A 541 21.43 -16.83 1.58
N SER A 542 21.76 -15.58 1.23
CA SER A 542 21.62 -14.42 2.12
C SER A 542 20.17 -14.14 2.50
N LEU A 543 19.26 -14.16 1.53
CA LEU A 543 17.84 -13.91 1.73
C LEU A 543 17.17 -15.02 2.56
N ARG A 544 17.49 -16.29 2.29
CA ARG A 544 17.00 -17.42 3.10
C ARG A 544 17.45 -17.30 4.55
N GLN A 545 18.72 -16.95 4.77
CA GLN A 545 19.24 -16.73 6.12
C GLN A 545 18.48 -15.59 6.83
N THR A 546 18.23 -14.49 6.13
CA THR A 546 17.49 -13.34 6.67
C THR A 546 16.06 -13.73 7.09
N LEU A 547 15.31 -14.41 6.22
CA LEU A 547 13.95 -14.85 6.52
C LEU A 547 13.92 -15.90 7.64
N MET A 548 14.91 -16.79 7.70
CA MET A 548 15.05 -17.78 8.77
C MET A 548 15.30 -17.12 10.13
N GLN A 549 16.12 -16.06 10.17
CA GLN A 549 16.34 -15.28 11.38
C GLN A 549 15.05 -14.58 11.84
N TRP A 550 14.30 -14.01 10.91
CA TRP A 550 13.03 -13.36 11.23
C TRP A 550 11.99 -14.36 11.73
N SER A 551 11.85 -15.52 11.07
CA SER A 551 10.84 -16.53 11.41
C SER A 551 11.16 -17.37 12.66
N GLY A 552 12.30 -17.12 13.32
CA GLY A 552 12.73 -17.92 14.47
C GLY A 552 13.11 -19.37 14.11
N GLY A 553 13.62 -19.61 12.90
CA GLY A 553 14.14 -20.92 12.47
C GLY A 553 13.17 -21.82 11.71
N HIS A 554 11.94 -21.37 11.42
CA HIS A 554 10.98 -22.15 10.59
C HIS A 554 11.35 -22.04 9.09
N CYS A 555 11.43 -23.19 8.39
CA CYS A 555 11.75 -23.32 6.95
C CYS A 555 10.49 -23.63 6.10
N ALA A 556 10.37 -23.33 4.79
CA ALA A 556 11.34 -23.01 3.74
C ALA A 556 10.93 -21.76 2.94
N ALA A 557 11.82 -20.78 2.84
CA ALA A 557 11.61 -19.61 1.99
C ALA A 557 11.81 -19.95 0.50
N THR A 558 10.90 -19.47 -0.33
CA THR A 558 11.03 -19.51 -1.79
C THR A 558 11.77 -18.27 -2.25
N VAL A 559 12.74 -18.42 -3.15
CA VAL A 559 13.47 -17.32 -3.75
C VAL A 559 13.29 -17.40 -5.26
N HIS A 560 12.99 -16.27 -5.89
CA HIS A 560 12.98 -16.13 -7.34
C HIS A 560 13.84 -14.93 -7.75
N HIS A 561 14.30 -14.97 -8.99
CA HIS A 561 15.20 -13.97 -9.55
C HIS A 561 14.59 -13.30 -10.77
N GLU A 562 14.92 -12.04 -10.95
CA GLU A 562 14.51 -11.22 -12.08
C GLU A 562 15.71 -10.42 -12.61
N LEU A 563 15.70 -10.15 -13.91
CA LEU A 563 16.68 -9.30 -14.59
C LEU A 563 16.00 -8.09 -15.17
N ASP A 564 16.56 -6.91 -14.91
CA ASP A 564 16.20 -5.69 -15.62
C ASP A 564 17.04 -5.61 -16.90
N ILE A 565 16.38 -5.64 -18.06
CA ILE A 565 17.03 -5.65 -19.37
C ILE A 565 16.55 -4.45 -20.20
N CYS A 566 17.47 -3.82 -20.95
CA CYS A 566 17.11 -2.82 -21.96
C CYS A 566 17.87 -3.07 -23.27
N TYR A 567 17.43 -2.45 -24.36
CA TYR A 567 18.25 -2.36 -25.56
C TYR A 567 19.41 -1.38 -25.35
N GLN A 568 20.56 -1.66 -25.97
CA GLN A 568 21.71 -0.78 -25.91
C GLN A 568 21.36 0.62 -26.46
N GLY A 569 21.63 1.65 -25.65
CA GLY A 569 21.27 3.04 -25.95
C GLY A 569 19.89 3.47 -25.42
N GLN A 570 19.06 2.54 -24.94
CA GLN A 570 17.84 2.91 -24.22
C GLN A 570 18.12 3.25 -22.76
N GLY A 571 17.34 4.19 -22.23
CA GLY A 571 17.38 4.57 -20.82
C GLY A 571 16.50 3.71 -19.91
N HIS A 572 15.49 3.00 -20.43
CA HIS A 572 14.48 2.29 -19.62
C HIS A 572 14.61 0.78 -19.80
N SER A 573 14.51 0.04 -18.69
CA SER A 573 14.49 -1.43 -18.67
C SER A 573 13.08 -2.00 -18.60
N LEU A 574 12.95 -3.26 -18.98
CA LEU A 574 11.84 -4.14 -18.64
C LEU A 574 12.40 -5.29 -17.78
N THR A 575 11.61 -5.70 -16.79
CA THR A 575 11.96 -6.79 -15.88
C THR A 575 11.46 -8.12 -16.45
N ILE A 576 12.33 -9.13 -16.52
CA ILE A 576 11.98 -10.49 -16.89
C ILE A 576 12.42 -11.48 -15.80
N ALA A 577 11.67 -12.58 -15.62
CA ALA A 577 12.08 -13.66 -14.74
C ALA A 577 13.42 -14.26 -15.19
N PHE A 578 14.21 -14.76 -14.24
CA PHE A 578 15.47 -15.47 -14.46
C PHE A 578 15.50 -16.78 -13.67
N VAL A 579 15.74 -17.87 -14.38
CA VAL A 579 15.82 -19.23 -13.84
C VAL A 579 17.19 -19.80 -14.21
N SER A 580 18.12 -19.79 -13.25
CA SER A 580 19.53 -20.08 -13.49
C SER A 580 19.80 -21.47 -14.07
N GLU A 581 18.92 -22.44 -13.81
CA GLU A 581 19.05 -23.82 -14.29
C GLU A 581 18.64 -24.02 -15.76
N SER A 582 17.80 -23.12 -16.30
CA SER A 582 17.18 -23.32 -17.62
C SER A 582 17.40 -22.18 -18.59
N ASP A 583 17.78 -21.00 -18.10
CA ASP A 583 17.98 -19.84 -18.95
C ASP A 583 19.36 -19.82 -19.61
N ASP A 584 19.37 -19.39 -20.87
CA ASP A 584 20.55 -18.98 -21.59
C ASP A 584 20.36 -17.58 -22.22
N ALA A 585 21.39 -17.06 -22.88
CA ALA A 585 21.29 -15.75 -23.53
C ALA A 585 20.18 -15.71 -24.60
N THR A 586 19.89 -16.83 -25.26
CA THR A 586 18.86 -16.95 -26.30
C THR A 586 17.47 -16.92 -25.68
N THR A 587 17.23 -17.70 -24.61
CA THR A 587 15.92 -17.73 -23.92
C THR A 587 15.59 -16.37 -23.31
N LEU A 588 16.57 -15.72 -22.68
CA LEU A 588 16.42 -14.38 -22.11
C LEU A 588 16.16 -13.32 -23.18
N THR A 589 16.87 -13.39 -24.32
CA THR A 589 16.64 -12.50 -25.47
C THR A 589 15.21 -12.63 -26.00
N ALA A 590 14.77 -13.86 -26.27
CA ALA A 590 13.42 -14.11 -26.76
C ALA A 590 12.34 -13.65 -25.78
N ARG A 591 12.52 -13.91 -24.47
CA ARG A 591 11.60 -13.46 -23.42
C ARG A 591 11.52 -11.94 -23.33
N PHE A 592 12.67 -11.26 -23.37
CA PHE A 592 12.73 -9.80 -23.35
C PHE A 592 12.07 -9.18 -24.59
N ASP A 593 12.40 -9.67 -25.79
CA ASP A 593 11.86 -9.12 -27.03
C ASP A 593 10.34 -9.30 -27.11
N ALA A 594 9.82 -10.47 -26.73
CA ALA A 594 8.38 -10.72 -26.67
C ALA A 594 7.67 -9.80 -25.66
N LEU A 595 8.29 -9.56 -24.49
CA LEU A 595 7.75 -8.63 -23.51
C LEU A 595 7.78 -7.18 -24.03
N HIS A 596 8.86 -6.78 -24.69
CA HIS A 596 9.00 -5.45 -25.26
C HIS A 596 7.98 -5.22 -26.38
N GLU A 597 7.75 -6.20 -27.25
CA GLU A 597 6.70 -6.13 -28.28
C GLU A 597 5.31 -6.01 -27.66
N ARG A 598 4.99 -6.80 -26.64
CA ARG A 598 3.70 -6.74 -25.94
C ARG A 598 3.46 -5.37 -25.27
N VAL A 599 4.47 -4.81 -24.61
CA VAL A 599 4.34 -3.59 -23.79
C VAL A 599 4.53 -2.31 -24.62
N ARG A 600 5.38 -2.34 -25.65
CA ARG A 600 5.76 -1.15 -26.45
C ARG A 600 5.31 -1.21 -27.90
N GLY A 601 4.76 -2.34 -28.36
CA GLY A 601 4.25 -2.53 -29.73
C GLY A 601 5.34 -2.81 -30.79
N HIS A 602 6.58 -3.07 -30.38
CA HIS A 602 7.70 -3.38 -31.27
C HIS A 602 8.83 -4.07 -30.52
N ALA A 603 9.76 -4.74 -31.22
CA ALA A 603 11.04 -5.22 -30.71
C ALA A 603 12.17 -4.75 -31.66
N PHE A 604 13.36 -4.51 -31.13
CA PHE A 604 14.50 -4.00 -31.92
C PHE A 604 15.53 -5.09 -32.20
N GLU A 605 16.09 -5.10 -33.41
CA GLU A 605 17.25 -5.93 -33.77
C GLU A 605 18.57 -5.26 -33.31
N THR A 606 18.70 -5.02 -32.01
CA THR A 606 19.92 -4.43 -31.42
C THR A 606 20.32 -5.16 -30.15
N LYS A 607 21.57 -4.99 -29.71
CA LYS A 607 22.10 -5.68 -28.52
C LYS A 607 21.35 -5.29 -27.25
N ARG A 608 21.29 -6.19 -26.27
CA ARG A 608 20.68 -5.94 -24.95
C ARG A 608 21.72 -5.75 -23.85
N ARG A 609 21.33 -5.05 -22.80
CA ARG A 609 22.11 -4.90 -21.56
C ARG A 609 21.28 -5.34 -20.37
N ILE A 610 21.90 -6.10 -19.48
CA ILE A 610 21.40 -6.38 -18.14
C ILE A 610 21.83 -5.21 -17.25
N LEU A 611 20.86 -4.59 -16.57
CA LEU A 611 21.04 -3.42 -15.70
C LEU A 611 20.96 -3.76 -14.21
N ALA A 612 20.27 -4.84 -13.85
CA ALA A 612 20.18 -5.32 -12.48
C ALA A 612 19.82 -6.79 -12.40
N LEU A 613 20.26 -7.45 -11.32
CA LEU A 613 19.71 -8.69 -10.81
C LEU A 613 18.90 -8.36 -9.55
N ARG A 614 17.64 -8.76 -9.55
CA ARG A 614 16.76 -8.65 -8.39
C ARG A 614 16.46 -10.05 -7.89
N SER A 615 16.58 -10.23 -6.58
CA SER A 615 16.30 -11.49 -5.91
C SER A 615 15.26 -11.23 -4.83
N ILE A 616 14.15 -11.96 -4.88
CA ILE A 616 13.01 -11.76 -3.99
C ILE A 616 12.75 -13.06 -3.26
N ALA A 617 12.74 -12.99 -1.93
CA ALA A 617 12.47 -14.12 -1.08
C ALA A 617 11.16 -13.92 -0.31
N THR A 618 10.36 -14.97 -0.29
CA THR A 618 9.05 -15.00 0.39
C THR A 618 8.95 -16.22 1.28
N LEU A 619 8.37 -16.04 2.47
CA LEU A 619 8.04 -17.12 3.39
C LEU A 619 6.58 -16.97 3.82
N SER A 620 5.76 -17.96 3.45
CA SER A 620 4.38 -18.05 3.92
C SER A 620 4.34 -18.60 5.35
N PHE A 621 3.40 -18.11 6.16
CA PHE A 621 3.15 -18.67 7.49
C PHE A 621 2.41 -20.02 7.46
N GLY A 622 2.02 -20.50 6.26
CA GLY A 622 1.41 -21.82 6.06
C GLY A 622 -0.07 -21.91 6.47
N ASP A 623 -0.64 -20.82 6.98
CA ASP A 623 -2.01 -20.72 7.43
C ASP A 623 -2.76 -19.53 6.82
N GLU A 624 -2.25 -18.94 5.73
CA GLU A 624 -2.84 -17.79 5.02
C GLU A 624 -4.20 -18.07 4.34
N ALA A 625 -4.87 -19.15 4.73
CA ALA A 625 -6.24 -19.44 4.35
C ALA A 625 -7.14 -18.22 4.61
N GLY A 626 -8.03 -18.00 3.65
CA GLY A 626 -8.95 -16.88 3.52
C GLY A 626 -9.82 -16.71 4.73
N LEU A 627 -10.33 -15.49 4.86
CA LEU A 627 -11.50 -15.19 5.66
C LEU A 627 -12.59 -16.24 5.40
N GLN A 628 -12.72 -17.19 6.33
CA GLN A 628 -13.86 -18.08 6.39
C GLN A 628 -14.87 -17.40 7.30
N PHE A 629 -16.06 -17.29 6.76
CA PHE A 629 -17.20 -16.76 7.47
C PHE A 629 -18.20 -17.89 7.60
N ASP A 630 -18.91 -17.94 8.74
CA ASP A 630 -19.95 -18.94 8.98
C ASP A 630 -20.84 -19.06 7.73
N ALA A 631 -20.71 -20.18 7.03
CA ALA A 631 -21.41 -20.45 5.76
C ALA A 631 -22.89 -20.79 5.97
N THR A 632 -23.42 -20.56 7.16
CA THR A 632 -24.70 -21.12 7.60
C THR A 632 -25.79 -20.06 7.62
N ARG A 633 -26.35 -19.79 6.44
CA ARG A 633 -27.81 -19.62 6.32
C ARG A 633 -28.32 -20.36 5.08
N ASN A 634 -28.57 -21.66 5.25
CA ASN A 634 -29.64 -22.30 4.49
C ASN A 634 -30.94 -21.59 4.90
N GLY A 635 -31.59 -20.90 3.97
CA GLY A 635 -32.77 -20.11 4.28
C GLY A 635 -33.44 -19.56 3.04
N THR A 636 -34.71 -19.18 3.19
CA THR A 636 -35.49 -18.55 2.12
C THR A 636 -35.16 -17.06 2.08
N LEU A 637 -35.00 -16.50 0.88
CA LEU A 637 -34.89 -15.06 0.70
C LEU A 637 -36.22 -14.41 1.09
N HIS A 638 -36.22 -13.55 2.12
CA HIS A 638 -37.41 -12.81 2.55
C HIS A 638 -37.44 -11.44 1.88
N HIS A 639 -38.62 -11.00 1.42
CA HIS A 639 -38.75 -9.65 0.86
C HIS A 639 -38.36 -8.57 1.89
N PRO A 640 -37.65 -7.51 1.45
CA PRO A 640 -37.19 -6.47 2.34
C PRO A 640 -38.37 -5.62 2.80
N ALA A 641 -38.44 -5.35 4.11
CA ALA A 641 -39.50 -4.56 4.71
C ALA A 641 -39.33 -3.04 4.48
N GLN A 642 -38.19 -2.61 3.95
CA GLN A 642 -37.83 -1.20 3.81
C GLN A 642 -37.42 -0.87 2.37
N GLN A 643 -37.72 0.36 1.98
CA GLN A 643 -37.29 0.96 0.72
C GLN A 643 -36.68 2.33 0.96
N ARG A 644 -35.76 2.74 0.10
CA ARG A 644 -35.14 4.07 0.10
C ARG A 644 -35.33 4.70 -1.27
N LEU A 645 -35.77 5.96 -1.31
CA LEU A 645 -35.79 6.72 -2.56
C LEU A 645 -34.36 7.12 -2.92
N VAL A 646 -33.89 6.64 -4.06
CA VAL A 646 -32.60 7.01 -4.65
C VAL A 646 -32.84 8.05 -5.75
N ALA A 647 -32.04 9.11 -5.75
CA ALA A 647 -32.16 10.24 -6.67
C ALA A 647 -31.60 9.94 -8.09
N THR A 648 -31.76 8.70 -8.56
CA THR A 648 -31.50 8.31 -9.96
C THR A 648 -32.32 9.18 -10.93
N ASP A 649 -32.05 9.04 -12.23
CA ASP A 649 -32.84 9.71 -13.27
C ASP A 649 -33.58 8.66 -14.14
N PRO A 650 -34.91 8.48 -13.96
CA PRO A 650 -35.77 9.09 -12.94
C PRO A 650 -35.55 8.50 -11.53
N PRO A 651 -36.02 9.16 -10.44
CA PRO A 651 -35.85 8.66 -9.08
C PRO A 651 -36.50 7.28 -8.87
N ALA A 652 -35.81 6.39 -8.17
CA ALA A 652 -36.23 5.01 -7.97
C ALA A 652 -36.44 4.69 -6.48
N SER A 653 -37.54 4.00 -6.15
CA SER A 653 -37.74 3.42 -4.81
C SER A 653 -37.03 2.06 -4.76
N CYS A 654 -35.93 1.99 -4.03
CA CYS A 654 -35.06 0.82 -4.01
C CYS A 654 -35.27 -0.02 -2.75
N PRO A 655 -35.52 -1.34 -2.85
CA PRO A 655 -35.51 -2.25 -1.71
C PRO A 655 -34.15 -2.24 -0.99
N ILE A 656 -34.17 -2.31 0.34
CA ILE A 656 -32.98 -2.36 1.19
C ILE A 656 -32.82 -3.77 1.77
N TRP A 657 -31.71 -4.42 1.43
CA TRP A 657 -31.35 -5.73 1.94
C TRP A 657 -30.28 -5.60 3.02
N GLU A 658 -30.47 -6.23 4.17
CA GLU A 658 -29.40 -6.35 5.15
C GLU A 658 -28.46 -7.48 4.73
N ARG A 659 -27.18 -7.18 4.49
CA ARG A 659 -26.21 -8.17 3.99
C ARG A 659 -26.13 -9.42 4.87
N ALA A 660 -26.23 -9.26 6.18
CA ALA A 660 -26.19 -10.35 7.15
C ALA A 660 -27.42 -11.29 7.08
N SER A 661 -28.50 -10.86 6.42
CA SER A 661 -29.73 -11.64 6.27
C SER A 661 -29.78 -12.45 4.97
N LEU A 662 -28.91 -12.16 4.00
CA LEU A 662 -28.94 -12.79 2.68
C LEU A 662 -28.40 -14.23 2.73
N PRO A 663 -29.18 -15.24 2.26
CA PRO A 663 -28.72 -16.61 2.20
C PRO A 663 -27.74 -16.82 1.03
N ILE A 664 -26.84 -17.79 1.19
CA ILE A 664 -25.91 -18.21 0.14
C ILE A 664 -26.70 -18.69 -1.09
N GLY A 665 -26.26 -18.31 -2.28
CA GLY A 665 -26.90 -18.64 -3.55
C GLY A 665 -28.13 -17.79 -3.89
N ALA A 666 -28.57 -16.87 -3.02
CA ALA A 666 -29.63 -15.94 -3.40
C ALA A 666 -29.21 -15.05 -4.57
N ARG A 667 -30.21 -14.63 -5.35
CA ARG A 667 -30.04 -13.72 -6.49
C ARG A 667 -30.96 -12.52 -6.33
N LEU A 668 -30.40 -11.34 -6.58
CA LEU A 668 -31.08 -10.06 -6.52
C LEU A 668 -30.94 -9.35 -7.87
N SER A 669 -31.98 -8.64 -8.29
CA SER A 669 -31.95 -7.75 -9.46
C SER A 669 -32.03 -6.30 -8.99
N GLY A 670 -31.32 -5.41 -9.68
CA GLY A 670 -31.43 -3.98 -9.43
C GLY A 670 -32.76 -3.40 -9.96
N PRO A 671 -33.09 -2.16 -9.59
CA PRO A 671 -32.35 -1.30 -8.66
C PRO A 671 -32.53 -1.74 -7.19
N ALA A 672 -31.45 -1.90 -6.43
CA ALA A 672 -31.50 -2.32 -5.03
C ALA A 672 -30.30 -1.79 -4.21
N LEU A 673 -30.47 -1.73 -2.89
CA LEU A 673 -29.40 -1.41 -1.94
C LEU A 673 -29.13 -2.62 -1.03
N ILE A 674 -27.85 -2.93 -0.79
CA ILE A 674 -27.45 -3.95 0.18
C ILE A 674 -26.60 -3.26 1.25
N ASP A 675 -27.18 -3.07 2.44
CA ASP A 675 -26.51 -2.43 3.57
C ASP A 675 -25.74 -3.47 4.39
N ALA A 676 -24.47 -3.20 4.67
CA ALA A 676 -23.61 -3.97 5.55
C ALA A 676 -23.05 -3.08 6.66
N ILE A 677 -22.45 -3.69 7.68
CA ILE A 677 -21.86 -2.93 8.80
C ILE A 677 -20.67 -2.06 8.36
N ASP A 678 -19.99 -2.45 7.29
CA ASP A 678 -18.72 -1.89 6.84
C ASP A 678 -18.80 -1.20 5.46
N THR A 679 -19.92 -1.35 4.73
CA THR A 679 -20.14 -0.73 3.42
C THR A 679 -21.64 -0.73 3.04
N THR A 680 -21.98 -0.02 1.97
CA THR A 680 -23.28 -0.13 1.27
C THR A 680 -23.02 -0.46 -0.19
N VAL A 681 -23.76 -1.42 -0.74
CA VAL A 681 -23.69 -1.81 -2.15
C VAL A 681 -24.85 -1.17 -2.89
N TRP A 682 -24.55 -0.44 -3.96
CA TRP A 682 -25.54 0.00 -4.93
C TRP A 682 -25.60 -1.01 -6.07
N LEU A 683 -26.79 -1.55 -6.34
CA LEU A 683 -27.07 -2.43 -7.47
C LEU A 683 -27.95 -1.66 -8.48
N PRO A 684 -27.40 -1.12 -9.58
CA PRO A 684 -28.16 -0.40 -10.61
C PRO A 684 -29.17 -1.31 -11.34
N PRO A 685 -30.18 -0.76 -12.05
CA PRO A 685 -31.20 -1.53 -12.76
C PRO A 685 -30.68 -2.67 -13.65
N ASP A 686 -29.61 -2.42 -14.42
CA ASP A 686 -29.05 -3.38 -15.37
C ASP A 686 -27.98 -4.30 -14.75
N TRP A 687 -28.10 -4.57 -13.46
CA TRP A 687 -27.19 -5.43 -12.72
C TRP A 687 -27.94 -6.45 -11.88
N THR A 688 -27.37 -7.64 -11.79
CA THR A 688 -27.79 -8.70 -10.86
C THR A 688 -26.68 -9.00 -9.87
N CYS A 689 -27.07 -9.52 -8.71
CA CYS A 689 -26.15 -9.90 -7.64
C CYS A 689 -26.43 -11.34 -7.21
N GLU A 690 -25.39 -12.18 -7.17
CA GLU A 690 -25.42 -13.53 -6.59
C GLU A 690 -24.56 -13.58 -5.31
N ILE A 691 -25.06 -14.23 -4.27
CA ILE A 691 -24.30 -14.46 -3.03
C ILE A 691 -23.48 -15.76 -3.19
N LEU A 692 -22.16 -15.65 -3.26
CA LEU A 692 -21.25 -16.79 -3.44
C LEU A 692 -21.07 -17.62 -2.15
N PRO A 693 -20.53 -18.86 -2.22
CA PRO A 693 -20.32 -19.73 -1.05
C PRO A 693 -19.47 -19.14 0.09
N ASN A 694 -18.58 -18.19 -0.22
CA ASN A 694 -17.77 -17.45 0.75
C ASN A 694 -18.44 -16.14 1.23
N ALA A 695 -19.74 -15.95 0.93
CA ALA A 695 -20.53 -14.76 1.19
C ALA A 695 -20.04 -13.46 0.51
N ALA A 696 -19.15 -13.58 -0.49
CA ALA A 696 -18.89 -12.49 -1.41
C ALA A 696 -20.12 -12.26 -2.32
N LEU A 697 -20.31 -11.03 -2.78
CA LEU A 697 -21.35 -10.70 -3.74
C LEU A 697 -20.73 -10.66 -5.13
N LEU A 698 -21.26 -11.44 -6.06
CA LEU A 698 -20.91 -11.40 -7.46
C LEU A 698 -21.96 -10.58 -8.21
N LEU A 699 -21.56 -9.40 -8.65
CA LEU A 699 -22.37 -8.49 -9.42
C LEU A 699 -22.07 -8.71 -10.91
N THR A 700 -23.11 -8.86 -11.72
CA THR A 700 -22.98 -9.02 -13.17
C THR A 700 -23.92 -8.09 -13.90
N ALA A 701 -23.40 -7.39 -14.90
CA ALA A 701 -24.21 -6.58 -15.79
C ALA A 701 -25.13 -7.51 -16.60
N THR A 702 -26.41 -7.19 -16.69
CA THR A 702 -27.32 -7.84 -17.63
C THR A 702 -27.00 -7.35 -19.03
N ASP A 703 -27.12 -8.20 -20.05
CA ASP A 703 -27.17 -7.68 -21.41
C ASP A 703 -28.45 -6.83 -21.54
N PRO A 704 -28.40 -5.66 -22.20
CA PRO A 704 -29.62 -4.93 -22.50
C PRO A 704 -30.55 -5.90 -23.24
N ALA A 705 -31.82 -5.97 -22.81
CA ALA A 705 -32.82 -6.74 -23.54
C ALA A 705 -32.77 -6.28 -25.02
N PRO A 706 -32.72 -7.22 -25.98
CA PRO A 706 -32.51 -6.91 -27.40
C PRO A 706 -33.57 -5.97 -27.99
#